data_AF-A0A1R4HD75-F1
#
_entry.id   AF-A0A1R4HD75-F1
#
_cell.length_a   1.000
_cell.length_b   1.000
_cell.length_c   1.000
_cell.angle_alpha   90.00
_cell.angle_beta   90.00
_cell.angle_gamma   90.00
#
_symmetry.space_group_name_H-M   'P 1'
#
loop_
_entity.id
_entity.type
_entity.pdbx_description
1 polymer ?
#
loop_
_entity_poly.entity_id
_entity_poly.type
_entity_poly.pdbx_seq_one_letter_code
_entity_poly.pdbx_strand_id
1 'polypeptide(L)'
;MKLHTFIAMPFGKKTGHDGTVIDFDAIYRDLLKPAIEAAGLEVFRADEEQAAGDIRTDMFQELLIADLVVVDLTLDNPNVWYELGVRHALRARGVVLVQGPRPTQPFDIYTDRKYRYNLKEGVPDPSTLDKDKTKITEIVKATLESWRGRKISPVFQLLPNLEEPQWKRLRIGDAQEFWQAHDDWARCIDLARKAQKVGDILVLAEEAPIAAFRTEAHCIAANALLKLERFGLALEHFDHCLKAEPRNLEALQKKGVCLQRLGRLDEARAHYNAILQEHPQDEETWALLGRVDKDAWVEAWHQPGHSPEQMRDDAGYEDALLRAAIKSYSTAFTAAPGHYYSGINAVTLMYLYFHLTEDSRYNADATAMSGGIRWAARCASEFNNDFWAKATLGDLEVLTGTPDSVTTAYKEAIVCAEKDWFALNSPLSQLRLLNDLGFRPDHVAAGIKAFERNLQRLKRPTETWQPRQVLLFSGHMVDAPDRATPRFPLDKVAIAEAEIAKALDDLGAGPDDLALTQGASGGDLIFAEACLARGVKLQLMQPFPEPEFIERSVAPAAGDWRSRFYAVKAKLTQPALCMPTELGVAARNPFERCNLWLLYTALTYGPEKVRFVCLWNGGGGDGPGGTAQMVEEVKKRTGQVVWLDTRKLW
;
A
#
# COMPACT_ATOMS: atom_id res chain seq x y z
N MET A 1 -15.57 -4.34 1.99
CA MET A 1 -16.30 -4.59 0.72
C MET A 1 -15.93 -5.97 0.17
N LYS A 2 -16.93 -6.73 -0.30
CA LYS A 2 -16.81 -8.11 -0.82
C LYS A 2 -16.28 -8.10 -2.27
N LEU A 3 -15.81 -9.24 -2.79
CA LEU A 3 -15.40 -9.36 -4.21
C LEU A 3 -16.64 -9.32 -5.11
N HIS A 4 -16.53 -8.78 -6.32
CA HIS A 4 -17.67 -8.58 -7.22
C HIS A 4 -17.84 -9.73 -8.23
N THR A 5 -19.06 -10.25 -8.38
CA THR A 5 -19.39 -11.33 -9.31
C THR A 5 -20.49 -10.93 -10.27
N PHE A 6 -20.22 -11.08 -11.58
CA PHE A 6 -21.23 -10.97 -12.62
C PHE A 6 -21.79 -12.36 -12.99
N ILE A 7 -23.11 -12.47 -13.13
CA ILE A 7 -23.76 -13.70 -13.59
C ILE A 7 -24.27 -13.55 -15.02
N ALA A 8 -23.70 -14.32 -15.93
CA ALA A 8 -24.12 -14.48 -17.31
C ALA A 8 -25.06 -15.70 -17.42
N MET A 9 -26.37 -15.47 -17.54
CA MET A 9 -27.37 -16.53 -17.61
C MET A 9 -28.63 -16.11 -18.39
N PRO A 10 -29.45 -17.06 -18.88
CA PRO A 10 -30.79 -16.73 -19.39
C PRO A 10 -31.70 -16.14 -18.29
N PHE A 11 -32.69 -15.33 -18.69
CA PHE A 11 -33.67 -14.72 -17.77
C PHE A 11 -35.04 -15.40 -17.83
N GLY A 12 -35.76 -15.40 -16.71
CA GLY A 12 -37.14 -15.86 -16.65
C GLY A 12 -37.33 -17.34 -16.97
N LYS A 13 -38.53 -17.69 -17.43
CA LYS A 13 -38.88 -19.06 -17.80
C LYS A 13 -38.56 -19.33 -19.26
N LYS A 14 -37.80 -20.39 -19.54
CA LYS A 14 -37.41 -20.79 -20.90
C LYS A 14 -37.67 -22.28 -21.12
N THR A 15 -38.05 -22.64 -22.34
CA THR A 15 -38.24 -24.05 -22.71
C THR A 15 -36.89 -24.74 -22.86
N GLY A 16 -36.69 -25.81 -22.10
CA GLY A 16 -35.52 -26.66 -22.15
C GLY A 16 -35.45 -27.57 -23.38
N HIS A 17 -34.32 -28.23 -23.57
CA HIS A 17 -34.10 -29.12 -24.72
C HIS A 17 -35.04 -30.33 -24.76
N ASP A 18 -35.57 -30.75 -23.61
CA ASP A 18 -36.53 -31.84 -23.42
C ASP A 18 -37.99 -31.35 -23.41
N GLY A 19 -38.23 -30.06 -23.64
CA GLY A 19 -39.54 -29.43 -23.56
C GLY A 19 -39.94 -28.99 -22.14
N THR A 20 -39.18 -29.33 -21.10
CA THR A 20 -39.44 -28.89 -19.72
C THR A 20 -39.22 -27.39 -19.61
N VAL A 21 -40.13 -26.66 -18.98
CA VAL A 21 -39.96 -25.23 -18.72
C VAL A 21 -38.99 -25.05 -17.55
N ILE A 22 -37.84 -24.43 -17.79
CA ILE A 22 -36.81 -24.12 -16.78
C ILE A 22 -37.00 -22.68 -16.29
N ASP A 23 -37.00 -22.49 -14.98
CA ASP A 23 -37.11 -21.19 -14.33
C ASP A 23 -35.72 -20.69 -13.90
N PHE A 24 -35.15 -19.79 -14.70
CA PHE A 24 -33.82 -19.24 -14.44
C PHE A 24 -33.80 -18.21 -13.30
N ASP A 25 -34.95 -17.63 -12.94
CA ASP A 25 -35.04 -16.76 -11.77
C ASP A 25 -34.99 -17.57 -10.47
N ALA A 26 -35.59 -18.77 -10.47
CA ALA A 26 -35.43 -19.71 -9.37
C ALA A 26 -33.98 -20.21 -9.26
N ILE A 27 -33.32 -20.54 -10.37
CA ILE A 27 -31.90 -20.93 -10.37
C ILE A 27 -31.01 -19.82 -9.79
N TYR A 28 -31.23 -18.57 -10.20
CA TYR A 28 -30.48 -17.43 -9.68
C TYR A 28 -30.72 -17.22 -8.18
N ARG A 29 -31.99 -17.04 -7.77
CA ARG A 29 -32.39 -16.70 -6.40
C ARG A 29 -32.09 -17.81 -5.41
N ASP A 30 -32.37 -19.05 -5.77
CA ASP A 30 -32.38 -20.16 -4.81
C ASP A 30 -31.06 -20.94 -4.81
N LEU A 31 -30.28 -20.93 -5.91
CA LEU A 31 -29.03 -21.68 -6.04
C LEU A 31 -27.80 -20.77 -6.18
N LEU A 32 -27.70 -19.96 -7.26
CA LEU A 32 -26.45 -19.28 -7.61
C LEU A 32 -26.11 -18.13 -6.64
N LYS A 33 -27.04 -17.20 -6.41
CA LYS A 33 -26.81 -16.05 -5.53
C LYS A 33 -26.42 -16.47 -4.11
N PRO A 34 -27.16 -17.37 -3.42
CA PRO A 34 -26.78 -17.80 -2.08
C PRO A 34 -25.43 -18.54 -2.03
N ALA A 35 -25.11 -19.34 -3.05
CA ALA A 35 -23.84 -20.08 -3.11
C ALA A 35 -22.63 -19.15 -3.26
N ILE A 36 -22.75 -18.11 -4.08
CA ILE A 36 -21.70 -17.14 -4.34
C ILE A 36 -21.56 -16.17 -3.15
N GLU A 37 -22.67 -15.74 -2.54
CA GLU A 37 -22.65 -14.93 -1.31
C GLU A 37 -22.01 -15.69 -0.14
N ALA A 38 -22.26 -17.00 -0.02
CA ALA A 38 -21.60 -17.88 0.95
C ALA A 38 -20.09 -18.05 0.68
N ALA A 39 -19.64 -17.79 -0.55
CA ALA A 39 -18.22 -17.69 -0.86
C ALA A 39 -17.60 -16.34 -0.46
N GLY A 40 -18.42 -15.38 0.00
CA GLY A 40 -17.98 -14.06 0.44
C GLY A 40 -17.98 -13.00 -0.65
N LEU A 41 -18.67 -13.23 -1.77
CA LEU A 41 -18.78 -12.30 -2.89
C LEU A 41 -20.11 -11.54 -2.90
N GLU A 42 -20.11 -10.37 -3.51
CA GLU A 42 -21.29 -9.64 -3.95
C GLU A 42 -21.69 -10.13 -5.35
N VAL A 43 -22.99 -10.23 -5.60
CA VAL A 43 -23.54 -10.86 -6.81
C VAL A 43 -24.38 -9.83 -7.55
N PHE A 44 -24.11 -9.69 -8.84
CA PHE A 44 -24.84 -8.83 -9.75
C PHE A 44 -25.31 -9.62 -10.97
N ARG A 45 -26.56 -9.37 -11.37
CA ARG A 45 -27.19 -9.92 -12.58
C ARG A 45 -27.81 -8.75 -13.36
N ALA A 46 -27.62 -8.73 -14.67
CA ALA A 46 -27.90 -7.54 -15.51
C ALA A 46 -29.35 -7.01 -15.50
N ASP A 47 -30.33 -7.80 -15.02
CA ASP A 47 -31.73 -7.39 -14.89
C ASP A 47 -32.09 -6.78 -13.52
N GLU A 48 -31.15 -6.76 -12.56
CA GLU A 48 -31.32 -6.06 -11.27
C GLU A 48 -31.07 -4.54 -11.38
N GLU A 49 -30.52 -4.05 -12.50
CA GLU A 49 -30.26 -2.63 -12.77
C GLU A 49 -31.57 -1.88 -13.10
N GLN A 50 -32.05 -1.04 -12.17
CA GLN A 50 -33.29 -0.25 -12.34
C GLN A 50 -33.06 1.15 -12.94
N ALA A 51 -31.81 1.51 -13.26
CA ALA A 51 -31.47 2.81 -13.83
C ALA A 51 -31.76 2.88 -15.35
N ALA A 52 -32.10 4.07 -15.86
CA ALA A 52 -32.30 4.30 -17.29
C ALA A 52 -30.94 4.48 -18.00
N GLY A 53 -30.53 3.50 -18.82
CA GLY A 53 -29.27 3.50 -19.62
C GLY A 53 -29.24 2.40 -20.70
N ASP A 54 -28.23 2.37 -21.59
CA ASP A 54 -28.06 1.28 -22.58
C ASP A 54 -27.44 0.05 -21.91
N ILE A 55 -28.30 -0.92 -21.57
CA ILE A 55 -27.99 -2.22 -20.93
C ILE A 55 -26.75 -2.92 -21.52
N ARG A 56 -26.43 -2.68 -22.81
CA ARG A 56 -25.29 -3.33 -23.48
C ARG A 56 -23.93 -2.76 -23.08
N THR A 57 -23.84 -1.48 -22.74
CA THR A 57 -22.55 -0.85 -22.38
C THR A 57 -22.09 -1.27 -20.98
N ASP A 58 -23.04 -1.48 -20.06
CA ASP A 58 -22.77 -1.92 -18.69
C ASP A 58 -22.32 -3.40 -18.63
N MET A 59 -22.91 -4.27 -19.48
CA MET A 59 -22.54 -5.69 -19.57
C MET A 59 -21.06 -5.92 -19.94
N PHE A 60 -20.52 -5.22 -20.94
CA PHE A 60 -19.11 -5.38 -21.32
C PHE A 60 -18.15 -4.91 -20.23
N GLN A 61 -18.54 -3.86 -19.51
CA GLN A 61 -17.79 -3.40 -18.36
C GLN A 61 -17.75 -4.49 -17.29
N GLU A 62 -18.89 -5.06 -16.92
CA GLU A 62 -18.97 -6.14 -15.94
C GLU A 62 -18.09 -7.35 -16.31
N LEU A 63 -18.12 -7.75 -17.59
CA LEU A 63 -17.24 -8.81 -18.09
C LEU A 63 -15.75 -8.45 -18.00
N LEU A 64 -15.39 -7.16 -18.05
CA LEU A 64 -14.01 -6.71 -17.88
C LEU A 64 -13.62 -6.61 -16.40
N ILE A 65 -14.45 -5.97 -15.57
CA ILE A 65 -14.09 -5.54 -14.21
C ILE A 65 -14.41 -6.57 -13.12
N ALA A 66 -15.43 -7.42 -13.31
CA ALA A 66 -15.83 -8.37 -12.27
C ALA A 66 -14.67 -9.31 -11.90
N ASP A 67 -14.52 -9.53 -10.58
CA ASP A 67 -13.50 -10.43 -10.03
C ASP A 67 -13.77 -11.87 -10.47
N LEU A 68 -15.05 -12.21 -10.62
CA LEU A 68 -15.54 -13.48 -11.11
C LEU A 68 -16.71 -13.29 -12.08
N VAL A 69 -16.74 -14.07 -13.15
CA VAL A 69 -17.94 -14.27 -13.96
C VAL A 69 -18.42 -15.71 -13.80
N VAL A 70 -19.67 -15.88 -13.39
CA VAL A 70 -20.33 -17.19 -13.36
C VAL A 70 -21.23 -17.30 -14.58
N VAL A 71 -21.00 -18.33 -15.41
CA VAL A 71 -21.72 -18.50 -16.67
C VAL A 71 -22.58 -19.75 -16.62
N ASP A 72 -23.89 -19.58 -16.78
CA ASP A 72 -24.86 -20.68 -16.84
C ASP A 72 -25.08 -21.15 -18.28
N LEU A 73 -24.66 -22.39 -18.55
CA LEU A 73 -24.66 -22.99 -19.88
C LEU A 73 -25.76 -24.04 -20.07
N THR A 74 -26.84 -23.96 -19.27
CA THR A 74 -27.93 -24.94 -19.31
C THR A 74 -28.66 -24.95 -20.64
N LEU A 75 -28.80 -23.77 -21.29
CA LEU A 75 -29.38 -23.62 -22.61
C LEU A 75 -28.43 -22.91 -23.57
N ASP A 76 -28.62 -23.16 -24.86
CA ASP A 76 -27.87 -22.49 -25.93
C ASP A 76 -28.42 -21.08 -26.16
N ASN A 77 -28.07 -20.16 -25.27
CA ASN A 77 -28.43 -18.75 -25.34
C ASN A 77 -27.31 -17.95 -26.04
N PRO A 78 -27.57 -17.33 -27.21
CA PRO A 78 -26.55 -16.56 -27.93
C PRO A 78 -25.89 -15.44 -27.12
N ASN A 79 -26.63 -14.77 -26.23
CA ASN A 79 -26.08 -13.69 -25.41
C ASN A 79 -25.05 -14.23 -24.41
N VAL A 80 -25.38 -15.33 -23.73
CA VAL A 80 -24.49 -15.98 -22.75
C VAL A 80 -23.22 -16.49 -23.44
N TRP A 81 -23.34 -17.05 -24.64
CA TRP A 81 -22.19 -17.47 -25.44
C TRP A 81 -21.28 -16.30 -25.81
N TYR A 82 -21.88 -15.19 -26.20
CA TYR A 82 -21.16 -13.98 -26.55
C TYR A 82 -20.43 -13.38 -25.33
N GLU A 83 -21.11 -13.28 -24.18
CA GLU A 83 -20.54 -12.82 -22.91
C GLU A 83 -19.35 -13.69 -22.46
N LEU A 84 -19.48 -15.01 -22.54
CA LEU A 84 -18.39 -15.94 -22.22
C LEU A 84 -17.18 -15.74 -23.14
N GLY A 85 -17.41 -15.61 -24.45
CA GLY A 85 -16.35 -15.37 -25.44
C GLY A 85 -15.61 -14.06 -25.17
N VAL A 86 -16.34 -12.99 -24.90
CA VAL A 86 -15.79 -11.68 -24.53
C VAL A 86 -14.96 -11.77 -23.25
N ARG A 87 -15.48 -12.39 -22.19
CA ARG A 87 -14.73 -12.57 -20.94
C ARG A 87 -13.45 -13.36 -21.16
N HIS A 88 -13.49 -14.45 -21.94
CA HIS A 88 -12.31 -15.22 -22.28
C HIS A 88 -11.27 -14.39 -23.05
N ALA A 89 -11.69 -13.48 -23.91
CA ALA A 89 -10.78 -12.61 -24.67
C ALA A 89 -10.20 -11.47 -23.83
N LEU A 90 -10.95 -10.95 -22.85
CA LEU A 90 -10.53 -9.80 -22.03
C LEU A 90 -9.74 -10.20 -20.79
N ARG A 91 -10.00 -11.37 -20.19
CA ARG A 91 -9.35 -11.78 -18.93
C ARG A 91 -8.84 -13.21 -19.02
N ALA A 92 -7.65 -13.43 -18.50
CA ALA A 92 -6.99 -14.73 -18.49
C ALA A 92 -7.58 -15.68 -17.43
N ARG A 93 -8.38 -15.18 -16.48
CA ARG A 93 -8.94 -15.97 -15.36
C ARG A 93 -10.27 -15.43 -14.85
N GLY A 94 -10.80 -16.07 -13.79
CA GLY A 94 -11.98 -15.61 -13.07
C GLY A 94 -13.27 -15.92 -13.82
N VAL A 95 -13.39 -17.15 -14.33
CA VAL A 95 -14.62 -17.67 -14.94
C VAL A 95 -14.95 -19.01 -14.26
N VAL A 96 -16.19 -19.17 -13.83
CA VAL A 96 -16.75 -20.44 -13.36
C VAL A 96 -17.92 -20.81 -14.26
N LEU A 97 -17.87 -22.01 -14.81
CA LEU A 97 -18.93 -22.54 -15.67
C LEU A 97 -19.85 -23.43 -14.84
N VAL A 98 -21.16 -23.18 -14.93
CA VAL A 98 -22.20 -24.02 -14.34
C VAL A 98 -23.18 -24.46 -15.42
N GLN A 99 -23.84 -25.60 -15.23
CA GLN A 99 -24.88 -26.07 -16.12
C GLN A 99 -25.86 -26.99 -15.40
N GLY A 100 -27.13 -26.93 -15.78
CA GLY A 100 -28.12 -27.94 -15.48
C GLY A 100 -28.03 -29.13 -16.45
N PRO A 101 -29.03 -30.03 -16.40
CA PRO A 101 -29.16 -31.13 -17.36
C PRO A 101 -29.30 -30.62 -18.79
N ARG A 102 -28.46 -31.12 -19.71
CA ARG A 102 -28.54 -30.87 -21.15
C ARG A 102 -28.07 -32.08 -21.97
N PRO A 103 -28.62 -32.31 -23.18
CA PRO A 103 -28.42 -33.56 -23.93
C PRO A 103 -27.05 -33.63 -24.62
N THR A 104 -26.52 -32.49 -25.06
CA THR A 104 -25.24 -32.39 -25.78
C THR A 104 -24.33 -31.39 -25.09
N GLN A 105 -23.03 -31.55 -25.29
CA GLN A 105 -22.04 -30.64 -24.74
C GLN A 105 -21.49 -29.74 -25.87
N PRO A 106 -21.41 -28.42 -25.65
CA PRO A 106 -20.87 -27.48 -26.63
C PRO A 106 -19.39 -27.79 -26.94
N PHE A 107 -19.03 -27.79 -28.22
CA PHE A 107 -17.74 -28.30 -28.70
C PHE A 107 -16.55 -27.49 -28.18
N ASP A 108 -16.57 -26.16 -28.34
CA ASP A 108 -15.44 -25.28 -28.03
C ASP A 108 -15.07 -25.22 -26.54
N ILE A 109 -15.98 -25.62 -25.65
CA ILE A 109 -15.78 -25.65 -24.19
C ILE A 109 -16.05 -27.05 -23.61
N TYR A 110 -15.94 -28.10 -24.44
CA TYR A 110 -16.24 -29.47 -24.02
C TYR A 110 -15.30 -29.96 -22.92
N THR A 111 -14.01 -29.61 -23.06
CA THR A 111 -12.93 -29.95 -22.13
C THR A 111 -12.92 -29.11 -20.86
N ASP A 112 -13.68 -28.02 -20.85
CA ASP A 112 -13.68 -27.06 -19.74
C ASP A 112 -14.44 -27.64 -18.55
N ARG A 113 -13.85 -27.47 -17.36
CA ARG A 113 -14.49 -27.92 -16.12
C ARG A 113 -15.70 -27.06 -15.85
N LYS A 114 -16.85 -27.72 -15.66
CA LYS A 114 -18.12 -27.09 -15.32
C LYS A 114 -18.85 -27.88 -14.25
N TYR A 115 -19.44 -27.17 -13.31
CA TYR A 115 -20.27 -27.80 -12.29
C TYR A 115 -21.65 -28.13 -12.86
N ARG A 116 -22.12 -29.36 -12.60
CA ARG A 116 -23.46 -29.81 -13.02
C ARG A 116 -24.40 -29.77 -11.82
N TYR A 117 -25.31 -28.82 -11.79
CA TYR A 117 -26.36 -28.76 -10.78
C TYR A 117 -27.60 -29.53 -11.24
N ASN A 118 -28.48 -29.85 -10.29
CA ASN A 118 -29.64 -30.70 -10.53
C ASN A 118 -30.92 -29.87 -10.58
N LEU A 119 -31.81 -30.25 -11.50
CA LEU A 119 -33.13 -29.66 -11.64
C LEU A 119 -34.21 -30.73 -11.45
N LYS A 120 -35.30 -30.35 -10.81
CA LYS A 120 -36.53 -31.13 -10.71
C LYS A 120 -37.69 -30.24 -11.16
N GLU A 121 -38.43 -30.67 -12.17
CA GLU A 121 -39.54 -29.90 -12.75
C GLU A 121 -39.15 -28.46 -13.17
N GLY A 122 -37.92 -28.29 -13.64
CA GLY A 122 -37.42 -27.01 -14.16
C GLY A 122 -36.93 -26.00 -13.11
N VAL A 123 -36.91 -26.37 -11.83
CA VAL A 123 -36.34 -25.55 -10.73
C VAL A 123 -35.22 -26.32 -10.01
N PRO A 124 -34.35 -25.67 -9.21
CA PRO A 124 -33.32 -26.36 -8.45
C PRO A 124 -33.89 -27.50 -7.60
N ASP A 125 -33.33 -28.71 -7.71
CA ASP A 125 -33.85 -29.89 -7.02
C ASP A 125 -33.66 -29.75 -5.50
N PRO A 126 -34.75 -29.69 -4.69
CA PRO A 126 -34.64 -29.52 -3.24
C PRO A 126 -33.82 -30.60 -2.54
N SER A 127 -33.74 -31.81 -3.10
CA SER A 127 -32.99 -32.93 -2.50
C SER A 127 -31.48 -32.79 -2.63
N THR A 128 -31.01 -31.95 -3.55
CA THR A 128 -29.57 -31.74 -3.84
C THR A 128 -29.14 -30.29 -3.72
N LEU A 129 -30.08 -29.35 -3.53
CA LEU A 129 -29.84 -27.91 -3.49
C LEU A 129 -28.70 -27.49 -2.55
N ASP A 130 -28.68 -27.98 -1.30
CA ASP A 130 -27.63 -27.60 -0.34
C ASP A 130 -26.26 -28.15 -0.73
N LYS A 131 -26.23 -29.34 -1.33
CA LYS A 131 -25.01 -29.94 -1.88
C LYS A 131 -24.51 -29.14 -3.08
N ASP A 132 -25.41 -28.74 -3.97
CA ASP A 132 -25.09 -27.93 -5.15
C ASP A 132 -24.57 -26.54 -4.74
N LYS A 133 -25.21 -25.87 -3.77
CA LYS A 133 -24.70 -24.63 -3.19
C LYS A 133 -23.29 -24.79 -2.65
N THR A 134 -23.08 -25.80 -1.80
CA THR A 134 -21.78 -26.06 -1.17
C THR A 134 -20.69 -26.28 -2.21
N LYS A 135 -20.98 -27.07 -3.26
CA LYS A 135 -20.00 -27.34 -4.33
C LYS A 135 -19.70 -26.13 -5.19
N ILE A 136 -20.70 -25.31 -5.51
CA ILE A 136 -20.48 -24.05 -6.22
C ILE A 136 -19.62 -23.11 -5.36
N THR A 137 -19.93 -22.97 -4.07
CA THR A 137 -19.11 -22.19 -3.12
C THR A 137 -17.65 -22.65 -3.10
N GLU A 138 -17.39 -23.97 -3.02
CA GLU A 138 -16.04 -24.53 -3.04
C GLU A 138 -15.30 -24.23 -4.35
N ILE A 139 -15.98 -24.39 -5.50
CA ILE A 139 -15.39 -24.13 -6.83
C ILE A 139 -15.05 -22.64 -6.99
N VAL A 140 -15.93 -21.76 -6.53
CA VAL A 140 -15.72 -20.31 -6.56
C VAL A 140 -14.49 -19.95 -5.74
N LYS A 141 -14.39 -20.41 -4.47
CA LYS A 141 -13.22 -20.16 -3.62
C LYS A 141 -11.93 -20.69 -4.25
N ALA A 142 -11.94 -21.95 -4.69
CA ALA A 142 -10.78 -22.57 -5.34
C ALA A 142 -10.35 -21.85 -6.62
N THR A 143 -11.29 -21.30 -7.38
CA THR A 143 -10.99 -20.52 -8.59
C THR A 143 -10.30 -19.21 -8.25
N LEU A 144 -10.77 -18.50 -7.22
CA LEU A 144 -10.19 -17.25 -6.77
C LEU A 144 -8.79 -17.44 -6.16
N GLU A 145 -8.62 -18.51 -5.37
CA GLU A 145 -7.36 -18.89 -4.71
C GLU A 145 -6.33 -19.52 -5.65
N SER A 146 -6.73 -19.94 -6.86
CA SER A 146 -5.83 -20.54 -7.83
C SER A 146 -4.63 -19.65 -8.17
N TRP A 147 -3.46 -20.25 -8.37
CA TRP A 147 -2.23 -19.52 -8.70
C TRP A 147 -2.43 -18.61 -9.93
N ARG A 148 -2.11 -17.32 -9.78
CA ARG A 148 -2.40 -16.29 -10.81
C ARG A 148 -1.67 -16.52 -12.14
N GLY A 149 -0.54 -17.23 -12.14
CA GLY A 149 0.18 -17.59 -13.38
C GLY A 149 -0.54 -18.66 -14.21
N ARG A 150 -1.54 -19.34 -13.65
CA ARG A 150 -2.36 -20.32 -14.38
C ARG A 150 -3.44 -19.58 -15.16
N LYS A 151 -3.21 -19.42 -16.47
CA LYS A 151 -4.23 -18.95 -17.41
C LYS A 151 -5.37 -19.97 -17.48
N ILE A 152 -6.60 -19.56 -17.15
CA ILE A 152 -7.81 -20.41 -17.19
C ILE A 152 -8.55 -20.20 -18.52
N SER A 153 -8.54 -18.98 -19.05
CA SER A 153 -9.15 -18.67 -20.35
C SER A 153 -8.47 -19.49 -21.46
N PRO A 154 -9.26 -20.19 -22.30
CA PRO A 154 -8.75 -20.89 -23.48
C PRO A 154 -7.99 -19.96 -24.43
N VAL A 155 -8.43 -18.69 -24.57
CA VAL A 155 -7.79 -17.72 -25.47
C VAL A 155 -6.36 -17.43 -25.02
N PHE A 156 -6.16 -17.14 -23.73
CA PHE A 156 -4.84 -16.83 -23.19
C PHE A 156 -3.93 -18.07 -23.07
N GLN A 157 -4.51 -19.27 -22.94
CA GLN A 157 -3.76 -20.53 -23.01
C GLN A 157 -3.20 -20.78 -24.42
N LEU A 158 -4.03 -20.57 -25.45
CA LEU A 158 -3.66 -20.79 -26.85
C LEU A 158 -2.79 -19.66 -27.42
N LEU A 159 -2.90 -18.44 -26.87
CA LEU A 159 -2.12 -17.28 -27.27
C LEU A 159 -1.22 -16.83 -26.10
N PRO A 160 -0.03 -17.45 -25.92
CA PRO A 160 0.79 -17.23 -24.73
C PRO A 160 1.31 -15.80 -24.59
N ASN A 161 1.48 -15.09 -25.72
CA ASN A 161 1.95 -13.71 -25.79
C ASN A 161 0.81 -12.67 -25.75
N LEU A 162 -0.46 -13.11 -25.70
CA LEU A 162 -1.56 -12.19 -25.51
C LEU A 162 -1.53 -11.64 -24.09
N GLU A 163 -1.51 -10.32 -23.98
CA GLU A 163 -1.60 -9.58 -22.72
C GLU A 163 -3.05 -9.18 -22.45
N GLU A 164 -3.46 -9.20 -21.17
CA GLU A 164 -4.75 -8.62 -20.81
C GLU A 164 -4.77 -7.14 -21.21
N PRO A 165 -5.88 -6.62 -21.76
CA PRO A 165 -5.95 -5.23 -22.14
C PRO A 165 -5.69 -4.35 -20.93
N GLN A 166 -5.05 -3.19 -21.17
CA GLN A 166 -4.90 -2.16 -20.15
C GLN A 166 -6.28 -1.58 -19.84
N TRP A 167 -7.02 -2.27 -18.97
CA TRP A 167 -8.40 -1.97 -18.62
C TRP A 167 -8.57 -0.51 -18.13
N LYS A 168 -7.52 0.09 -17.57
CA LYS A 168 -7.42 1.52 -17.20
C LYS A 168 -7.62 2.50 -18.37
N ARG A 169 -7.24 2.09 -19.58
CA ARG A 169 -7.42 2.87 -20.82
C ARG A 169 -8.76 2.60 -21.48
N LEU A 170 -9.44 1.53 -21.07
CA LEU A 170 -10.77 1.15 -21.55
C LEU A 170 -11.85 1.74 -20.64
N ARG A 171 -11.85 3.08 -20.49
CA ARG A 171 -12.97 3.81 -19.89
C ARG A 171 -14.08 3.91 -20.94
N ILE A 172 -15.05 2.99 -20.90
CA ILE A 172 -16.12 2.90 -21.90
C ILE A 172 -17.46 3.30 -21.25
N GLY A 173 -18.26 4.12 -21.94
CA GLY A 173 -19.69 4.27 -21.65
C GLY A 173 -20.12 5.22 -20.53
N ASP A 174 -21.38 5.07 -20.11
CA ASP A 174 -22.08 5.84 -19.06
C ASP A 174 -21.58 5.53 -17.64
N ALA A 175 -20.63 4.61 -17.48
CA ALA A 175 -19.94 4.29 -16.23
C ALA A 175 -19.02 5.42 -15.70
N GLN A 176 -19.25 6.67 -16.11
CA GLN A 176 -18.55 7.85 -15.60
C GLN A 176 -18.63 7.92 -14.08
N GLU A 177 -19.77 7.59 -13.47
CA GLU A 177 -19.94 7.63 -12.01
C GLU A 177 -18.98 6.67 -11.28
N PHE A 178 -18.78 5.47 -11.81
CA PHE A 178 -17.85 4.48 -11.25
C PHE A 178 -16.38 4.94 -11.38
N TRP A 179 -15.98 5.39 -12.57
CA TRP A 179 -14.63 5.90 -12.80
C TRP A 179 -14.37 7.21 -12.04
N GLN A 180 -15.39 8.03 -11.85
CA GLN A 180 -15.34 9.25 -11.05
C GLN A 180 -15.21 8.92 -9.57
N ALA A 181 -15.95 7.95 -9.04
CA ALA A 181 -15.78 7.48 -7.67
C ALA A 181 -14.36 6.93 -7.42
N HIS A 182 -13.79 6.21 -8.38
CA HIS A 182 -12.40 5.77 -8.33
C HIS A 182 -11.41 6.94 -8.36
N ASP A 183 -11.56 7.88 -9.30
CA ASP A 183 -10.67 9.03 -9.44
C ASP A 183 -10.77 9.95 -8.20
N ASP A 184 -11.95 10.12 -7.63
CA ASP A 184 -12.17 10.83 -6.37
C ASP A 184 -11.52 10.11 -5.18
N TRP A 185 -11.64 8.79 -5.10
CA TRP A 185 -10.94 7.99 -4.08
C TRP A 185 -9.41 8.12 -4.22
N ALA A 186 -8.86 8.02 -5.43
CA ALA A 186 -7.41 8.15 -5.67
C ALA A 186 -6.92 9.56 -5.32
N ARG A 187 -7.72 10.59 -5.61
CA ARG A 187 -7.48 11.98 -5.20
C ARG A 187 -7.43 12.12 -3.68
N CYS A 188 -8.23 11.36 -2.92
CA CYS A 188 -8.17 11.37 -1.46
C CYS A 188 -6.80 10.89 -0.93
N ILE A 189 -6.17 9.89 -1.56
CA ILE A 189 -4.80 9.47 -1.18
C ILE A 189 -3.78 10.57 -1.46
N ASP A 190 -3.87 11.26 -2.61
CA ASP A 190 -2.95 12.36 -2.90
C ASP A 190 -3.13 13.55 -1.94
N LEU A 191 -4.37 13.87 -1.56
CA LEU A 191 -4.67 14.87 -0.55
C LEU A 191 -4.10 14.48 0.82
N ALA A 192 -4.31 13.23 1.25
CA ALA A 192 -3.74 12.70 2.49
C ALA A 192 -2.21 12.76 2.47
N ARG A 193 -1.57 12.40 1.34
CA ARG A 193 -0.12 12.53 1.14
C ARG A 193 0.35 13.96 1.27
N LYS A 194 -0.29 14.91 0.59
CA LYS A 194 0.04 16.35 0.69
C LYS A 194 -0.10 16.87 2.12
N ALA A 195 -1.09 16.37 2.85
CA ALA A 195 -1.30 16.67 4.27
C ALA A 195 -0.41 15.86 5.23
N GLN A 196 0.47 14.98 4.71
CA GLN A 196 1.31 14.06 5.49
C GLN A 196 0.53 13.15 6.46
N LYS A 197 -0.74 12.88 6.17
CA LYS A 197 -1.61 12.02 6.97
C LYS A 197 -1.43 10.55 6.55
N VAL A 198 -0.37 9.93 7.07
CA VAL A 198 -0.04 8.52 6.75
C VAL A 198 -1.17 7.57 7.17
N GLY A 199 -1.82 7.81 8.31
CA GLY A 199 -2.96 7.01 8.77
C GLY A 199 -4.09 6.95 7.75
N ASP A 200 -4.44 8.11 7.17
CA ASP A 200 -5.48 8.25 6.14
C ASP A 200 -5.14 7.45 4.87
N ILE A 201 -3.88 7.50 4.42
CA ILE A 201 -3.40 6.73 3.25
C ILE A 201 -3.62 5.23 3.46
N LEU A 202 -3.28 4.73 4.65
CA LEU A 202 -3.40 3.31 4.98
C LEU A 202 -4.86 2.86 5.05
N VAL A 203 -5.75 3.66 5.65
CA VAL A 203 -7.21 3.38 5.64
C VAL A 203 -7.74 3.35 4.21
N LEU A 204 -7.42 4.36 3.39
CA LEU A 204 -7.92 4.45 2.01
C LEU A 204 -7.45 3.26 1.16
N ALA A 205 -6.23 2.77 1.37
CA ALA A 205 -5.69 1.61 0.65
C ALA A 205 -6.51 0.33 0.89
N GLU A 206 -7.04 0.13 2.11
CA GLU A 206 -7.83 -1.03 2.50
C GLU A 206 -9.31 -0.95 2.07
N GLU A 207 -9.79 0.27 1.82
CA GLU A 207 -11.21 0.56 1.54
C GLU A 207 -11.51 0.80 0.06
N ALA A 208 -10.56 0.52 -0.83
CA ALA A 208 -10.78 0.62 -2.27
C ALA A 208 -12.05 -0.15 -2.70
N PRO A 209 -12.91 0.44 -3.54
CA PRO A 209 -14.28 -0.03 -3.75
C PRO A 209 -14.35 -1.45 -4.32
N ILE A 210 -13.57 -1.80 -5.35
CA ILE A 210 -13.54 -3.17 -5.89
C ILE A 210 -12.15 -3.81 -5.79
N ALA A 211 -12.08 -5.14 -5.80
CA ALA A 211 -10.84 -5.86 -5.54
C ALA A 211 -9.76 -5.65 -6.61
N ALA A 212 -10.17 -5.46 -7.86
CA ALA A 212 -9.29 -5.02 -8.95
C ALA A 212 -8.59 -3.69 -8.61
N PHE A 213 -9.33 -2.73 -8.03
CA PHE A 213 -8.76 -1.46 -7.57
C PHE A 213 -8.02 -1.56 -6.25
N ARG A 214 -8.26 -2.57 -5.41
CA ARG A 214 -7.52 -2.69 -4.14
C ARG A 214 -6.03 -2.94 -4.37
N THR A 215 -5.69 -3.68 -5.41
CA THR A 215 -4.29 -3.85 -5.83
C THR A 215 -3.69 -2.50 -6.20
N GLU A 216 -4.35 -1.77 -7.10
CA GLU A 216 -3.93 -0.43 -7.50
C GLU A 216 -3.86 0.52 -6.31
N ALA A 217 -4.79 0.40 -5.37
CA ALA A 217 -4.85 1.23 -4.20
C ALA A 217 -3.65 1.03 -3.29
N HIS A 218 -3.25 -0.23 -3.09
CA HIS A 218 -2.01 -0.54 -2.41
C HIS A 218 -0.80 -0.01 -3.20
N CYS A 219 -0.77 -0.07 -4.53
CA CYS A 219 0.34 0.51 -5.31
C CYS A 219 0.40 2.05 -5.20
N ILE A 220 -0.75 2.76 -5.24
CA ILE A 220 -0.83 4.22 -5.07
C ILE A 220 -0.42 4.61 -3.65
N ALA A 221 -0.93 3.89 -2.63
CA ALA A 221 -0.56 4.08 -1.24
C ALA A 221 0.93 3.82 -1.01
N ALA A 222 1.48 2.73 -1.55
CA ALA A 222 2.91 2.41 -1.47
C ALA A 222 3.78 3.53 -2.05
N ASN A 223 3.39 4.09 -3.20
CA ASN A 223 4.04 5.24 -3.81
C ASN A 223 3.95 6.51 -2.94
N ALA A 224 2.79 6.77 -2.35
CA ALA A 224 2.61 7.90 -1.46
C ALA A 224 3.46 7.75 -0.18
N LEU A 225 3.51 6.56 0.40
CA LEU A 225 4.30 6.21 1.58
C LEU A 225 5.81 6.29 1.29
N LEU A 226 6.25 5.84 0.11
CA LEU A 226 7.63 5.96 -0.34
C LEU A 226 8.06 7.44 -0.41
N LYS A 227 7.19 8.31 -0.96
CA LYS A 227 7.42 9.77 -1.01
C LYS A 227 7.41 10.44 0.37
N LEU A 228 6.75 9.83 1.35
CA LEU A 228 6.74 10.26 2.75
C LEU A 228 7.84 9.57 3.59
N GLU A 229 8.76 8.85 2.93
CA GLU A 229 9.89 8.14 3.55
C GLU A 229 9.44 7.10 4.60
N ARG A 230 8.21 6.58 4.49
CA ARG A 230 7.70 5.48 5.32
C ARG A 230 8.01 4.14 4.66
N PHE A 231 9.29 3.84 4.50
CA PHE A 231 9.79 2.72 3.71
C PHE A 231 9.26 1.35 4.16
N GLY A 232 9.11 1.12 5.47
CA GLY A 232 8.56 -0.15 6.00
C GLY A 232 7.10 -0.38 5.59
N LEU A 233 6.26 0.65 5.70
CA LEU A 233 4.86 0.61 5.28
C LEU A 233 4.74 0.54 3.75
N ALA A 234 5.58 1.29 3.03
CA ALA A 234 5.63 1.23 1.57
C ALA A 234 5.98 -0.18 1.08
N LEU A 235 6.96 -0.85 1.71
CA LEU A 235 7.36 -2.22 1.40
C LEU A 235 6.19 -3.20 1.55
N GLU A 236 5.45 -3.13 2.67
CA GLU A 236 4.27 -3.98 2.90
C GLU A 236 3.24 -3.81 1.77
N HIS A 237 2.94 -2.58 1.38
CA HIS A 237 1.98 -2.32 0.31
C HIS A 237 2.50 -2.67 -1.09
N PHE A 238 3.79 -2.55 -1.36
CA PHE A 238 4.38 -3.11 -2.59
C PHE A 238 4.30 -4.63 -2.61
N ASP A 239 4.46 -5.32 -1.47
CA ASP A 239 4.23 -6.77 -1.40
C ASP A 239 2.78 -7.15 -1.69
N HIS A 240 1.81 -6.34 -1.24
CA HIS A 240 0.40 -6.51 -1.63
C HIS A 240 0.19 -6.31 -3.14
N CYS A 241 0.79 -5.27 -3.72
CA CYS A 241 0.77 -4.99 -5.16
C CYS A 241 1.32 -6.20 -5.95
N LEU A 242 2.48 -6.73 -5.55
CA LEU A 242 3.19 -7.82 -6.22
C LEU A 242 2.55 -9.21 -6.03
N LYS A 243 1.81 -9.43 -4.95
CA LYS A 243 0.97 -10.65 -4.82
C LYS A 243 -0.10 -10.71 -5.91
N ALA A 244 -0.62 -9.56 -6.32
CA ALA A 244 -1.65 -9.46 -7.33
C ALA A 244 -1.09 -9.36 -8.75
N GLU A 245 0.00 -8.60 -8.93
CA GLU A 245 0.71 -8.39 -10.19
C GLU A 245 2.20 -8.72 -10.04
N PRO A 246 2.60 -10.02 -10.05
CA PRO A 246 3.98 -10.44 -9.75
C PRO A 246 5.04 -9.91 -10.70
N ARG A 247 4.65 -9.50 -11.92
CA ARG A 247 5.54 -9.01 -12.98
C ARG A 247 5.49 -7.49 -13.17
N ASN A 248 4.90 -6.76 -12.21
CA ASN A 248 4.88 -5.30 -12.28
C ASN A 248 6.30 -4.76 -11.99
N LEU A 249 7.05 -4.46 -13.06
CA LEU A 249 8.45 -4.04 -13.00
C LEU A 249 8.66 -2.80 -12.13
N GLU A 250 7.78 -1.81 -12.25
CA GLU A 250 7.84 -0.59 -11.44
C GLU A 250 7.68 -0.89 -9.94
N ALA A 251 6.72 -1.74 -9.56
CA ALA A 251 6.54 -2.15 -8.17
C ALA A 251 7.71 -3.00 -7.66
N LEU A 252 8.28 -3.87 -8.52
CA LEU A 252 9.48 -4.65 -8.20
C LEU A 252 10.68 -3.72 -7.93
N GLN A 253 10.92 -2.73 -8.79
CA GLN A 253 12.00 -1.75 -8.62
C GLN A 253 11.84 -0.95 -7.32
N LYS A 254 10.62 -0.45 -7.05
CA LYS A 254 10.32 0.36 -5.86
C LYS A 254 10.34 -0.43 -4.56
N LYS A 255 10.01 -1.72 -4.58
CA LYS A 255 10.26 -2.64 -3.47
C LYS A 255 11.74 -2.70 -3.13
N GLY A 256 12.61 -2.82 -4.13
CA GLY A 256 14.07 -2.76 -3.95
C GLY A 256 14.51 -1.43 -3.32
N VAL A 257 13.91 -0.30 -3.72
CA VAL A 257 14.21 1.02 -3.13
C VAL A 257 13.83 1.05 -1.65
N CYS A 258 12.69 0.45 -1.28
CA CYS A 258 12.29 0.34 0.12
C CYS A 258 13.27 -0.51 0.94
N LEU A 259 13.71 -1.66 0.41
CA LEU A 259 14.71 -2.52 1.06
C LEU A 259 16.03 -1.78 1.28
N GLN A 260 16.53 -1.09 0.25
CA GLN A 260 17.72 -0.27 0.33
C GLN A 260 17.60 0.81 1.42
N ARG A 261 16.51 1.57 1.41
CA ARG A 261 16.27 2.66 2.38
C ARG A 261 16.05 2.18 3.82
N LEU A 262 15.74 0.91 4.01
CA LEU A 262 15.67 0.24 5.31
C LEU A 262 17.03 -0.34 5.76
N GLY A 263 18.11 -0.13 4.99
CA GLY A 263 19.45 -0.69 5.27
C GLY A 263 19.57 -2.19 4.96
N ARG A 264 18.59 -2.79 4.29
CA ARG A 264 18.58 -4.22 3.94
C ARG A 264 19.28 -4.44 2.60
N LEU A 265 20.55 -4.05 2.51
CA LEU A 265 21.30 -3.96 1.25
C LEU A 265 21.46 -5.31 0.54
N ASP A 266 21.74 -6.39 1.27
CA ASP A 266 21.88 -7.73 0.67
C ASP A 266 20.57 -8.23 0.05
N GLU A 267 19.43 -7.98 0.71
CA GLU A 267 18.12 -8.33 0.19
C GLU A 267 17.76 -7.46 -1.03
N ALA A 268 18.07 -6.17 -1.00
CA ALA A 268 17.89 -5.28 -2.14
C ALA A 268 18.72 -5.74 -3.36
N ARG A 269 20.00 -6.08 -3.14
CA ARG A 269 20.91 -6.59 -4.17
C ARG A 269 20.39 -7.89 -4.78
N ALA A 270 20.01 -8.87 -3.95
CA ALA A 270 19.46 -10.13 -4.42
C ALA A 270 18.16 -9.92 -5.23
N HIS A 271 17.30 -9.01 -4.76
CA HIS A 271 16.04 -8.66 -5.43
C HIS A 271 16.28 -8.01 -6.80
N TYR A 272 17.19 -7.03 -6.91
CA TYR A 272 17.50 -6.42 -8.21
C TYR A 272 18.16 -7.40 -9.19
N ASN A 273 19.05 -8.28 -8.71
CA ASN A 273 19.62 -9.33 -9.56
C ASN A 273 18.55 -10.29 -10.10
N ALA A 274 17.52 -10.61 -9.33
CA ALA A 274 16.39 -11.42 -9.81
C ALA A 274 15.62 -10.70 -10.93
N ILE A 275 15.37 -9.39 -10.79
CA ILE A 275 14.74 -8.58 -11.85
C ILE A 275 15.60 -8.61 -13.13
N LEU A 276 16.92 -8.44 -13.00
CA LEU A 276 17.85 -8.44 -14.13
C LEU A 276 18.01 -9.80 -14.83
N GLN A 277 17.64 -10.91 -14.18
CA GLN A 277 17.57 -12.21 -14.87
C GLN A 277 16.43 -12.25 -15.91
N GLU A 278 15.32 -11.55 -15.65
CA GLU A 278 14.19 -11.43 -16.57
C GLU A 278 14.35 -10.21 -17.51
N HIS A 279 14.97 -9.14 -17.03
CA HIS A 279 15.14 -7.86 -17.73
C HIS A 279 16.62 -7.42 -17.78
N PRO A 280 17.49 -8.13 -18.52
CA PRO A 280 18.95 -7.93 -18.45
C PRO A 280 19.45 -6.59 -18.98
N GLN A 281 18.62 -5.84 -19.71
CA GLN A 281 18.97 -4.54 -20.29
C GLN A 281 18.22 -3.37 -19.65
N ASP A 282 17.47 -3.59 -18.56
CA ASP A 282 16.71 -2.52 -17.91
C ASP A 282 17.65 -1.55 -17.17
N GLU A 283 17.76 -0.33 -17.70
CA GLU A 283 18.71 0.68 -17.24
C GLU A 283 18.42 1.17 -15.81
N GLU A 284 17.14 1.30 -15.45
CA GLU A 284 16.74 1.77 -14.13
C GLU A 284 17.10 0.74 -13.07
N THR A 285 16.84 -0.55 -13.31
CA THR A 285 17.23 -1.63 -12.39
C THR A 285 18.74 -1.72 -12.22
N TRP A 286 19.53 -1.58 -13.29
CA TRP A 286 20.99 -1.50 -13.19
C TRP A 286 21.46 -0.28 -12.38
N ALA A 287 20.83 0.88 -12.56
CA ALA A 287 21.16 2.09 -11.81
C ALA A 287 20.80 1.96 -10.32
N LEU A 288 19.68 1.32 -10.01
CA LEU A 288 19.25 1.02 -8.64
C LEU A 288 20.19 0.01 -7.96
N LEU A 289 20.62 -1.03 -8.67
CA LEU A 289 21.66 -1.95 -8.21
C LEU A 289 22.98 -1.21 -7.94
N GLY A 290 23.40 -0.33 -8.86
CA GLY A 290 24.59 0.51 -8.66
C GLY A 290 24.50 1.39 -7.42
N ARG A 291 23.31 1.86 -7.06
CA ARG A 291 23.07 2.60 -5.82
C ARG A 291 23.25 1.71 -4.59
N VAL A 292 22.71 0.50 -4.60
CA VAL A 292 22.89 -0.49 -3.52
C VAL A 292 24.38 -0.86 -3.35
N ASP A 293 25.08 -1.10 -4.45
CA ASP A 293 26.50 -1.45 -4.41
C ASP A 293 27.37 -0.28 -3.92
N LYS A 294 27.02 0.95 -4.29
CA LYS A 294 27.67 2.16 -3.78
C LYS A 294 27.40 2.34 -2.29
N ASP A 295 26.17 2.17 -1.82
CA ASP A 295 25.85 2.27 -0.40
C ASP A 295 26.60 1.21 0.41
N ALA A 296 26.71 -0.02 -0.09
CA ALA A 296 27.50 -1.07 0.55
C ALA A 296 29.00 -0.74 0.60
N TRP A 297 29.55 -0.11 -0.44
CA TRP A 297 30.93 0.40 -0.42
C TRP A 297 31.09 1.50 0.63
N VAL A 298 30.18 2.47 0.69
CA VAL A 298 30.21 3.56 1.68
C VAL A 298 30.08 3.04 3.11
N GLU A 299 29.17 2.09 3.37
CA GLU A 299 29.03 1.44 4.68
C GLU A 299 30.31 0.72 5.12
N ALA A 300 31.11 0.20 4.20
CA ALA A 300 32.34 -0.51 4.54
C ALA A 300 33.42 0.42 5.12
N TRP A 301 33.56 1.66 4.60
CA TRP A 301 34.61 2.58 5.01
C TRP A 301 34.15 3.77 5.88
N HIS A 302 32.88 4.18 5.81
CA HIS A 302 32.35 5.34 6.55
C HIS A 302 31.92 4.97 7.97
N GLN A 303 32.90 4.57 8.78
CA GLN A 303 32.65 4.13 10.16
C GLN A 303 32.73 5.29 11.17
N PRO A 304 31.84 5.32 12.19
CA PRO A 304 31.89 6.35 13.23
C PRO A 304 33.24 6.39 13.95
N GLY A 305 33.89 7.56 13.95
CA GLY A 305 35.15 7.79 14.66
C GLY A 305 36.43 7.61 13.83
N HIS A 306 36.34 7.20 12.56
CA HIS A 306 37.50 7.18 11.65
C HIS A 306 37.93 8.60 11.28
N SER A 307 39.25 8.84 11.18
CA SER A 307 39.79 10.09 10.63
C SER A 307 39.61 10.14 9.11
N PRO A 308 39.68 11.33 8.47
CA PRO A 308 39.63 11.44 7.01
C PRO A 308 40.70 10.60 6.29
N GLU A 309 41.89 10.47 6.87
CA GLU A 309 42.96 9.62 6.32
C GLU A 309 42.59 8.14 6.39
N GLN A 310 42.01 7.69 7.50
CA GLN A 310 41.54 6.31 7.66
C GLN A 310 40.39 6.00 6.71
N MET A 311 39.39 6.88 6.63
CA MET A 311 38.27 6.76 5.69
C MET A 311 38.77 6.62 4.25
N ARG A 312 39.80 7.39 3.86
CA ARG A 312 40.39 7.31 2.52
C ARG A 312 41.11 5.97 2.28
N ASP A 313 41.88 5.49 3.25
CA ASP A 313 42.59 4.21 3.16
C ASP A 313 41.59 3.04 3.07
N ASP A 314 40.60 2.99 3.96
CA ASP A 314 39.54 1.98 3.97
C ASP A 314 38.72 2.00 2.67
N ALA A 315 38.38 3.18 2.15
CA ALA A 315 37.64 3.33 0.90
C ALA A 315 38.42 2.79 -0.31
N GLY A 316 39.74 2.97 -0.30
CA GLY A 316 40.65 2.42 -1.31
C GLY A 316 40.89 0.92 -1.14
N TYR A 317 40.90 0.42 0.09
CA TYR A 317 41.01 -1.02 0.40
C TYR A 317 39.78 -1.79 -0.08
N GLU A 318 38.58 -1.22 0.09
CA GLU A 318 37.30 -1.81 -0.34
C GLU A 318 36.99 -1.62 -1.84
N ASP A 319 38.04 -1.64 -2.68
CA ASP A 319 37.96 -1.36 -4.11
C ASP A 319 37.08 -2.35 -4.90
N ALA A 320 36.87 -3.56 -4.38
CA ALA A 320 36.00 -4.56 -4.98
C ALA A 320 34.54 -4.12 -5.00
N LEU A 321 34.05 -3.53 -3.89
CA LEU A 321 32.71 -2.97 -3.80
C LEU A 321 32.57 -1.73 -4.70
N LEU A 322 33.59 -0.88 -4.72
CA LEU A 322 33.64 0.28 -5.62
C LEU A 322 33.55 -0.14 -7.10
N ARG A 323 34.30 -1.17 -7.52
CA ARG A 323 34.23 -1.72 -8.88
C ARG A 323 32.87 -2.31 -9.22
N ALA A 324 32.21 -2.97 -8.27
CA ALA A 324 30.84 -3.48 -8.47
C ALA A 324 29.87 -2.33 -8.76
N ALA A 325 29.92 -1.26 -7.97
CA ALA A 325 29.10 -0.07 -8.19
C ALA A 325 29.38 0.62 -9.54
N ILE A 326 30.67 0.76 -9.91
CA ILE A 326 31.07 1.29 -11.22
C ILE A 326 30.46 0.45 -12.34
N LYS A 327 30.57 -0.88 -12.26
CA LYS A 327 30.04 -1.80 -13.28
C LYS A 327 28.52 -1.66 -13.42
N SER A 328 27.79 -1.64 -12.32
CA SER A 328 26.32 -1.55 -12.33
C SER A 328 25.85 -0.23 -12.97
N TYR A 329 26.44 0.91 -12.56
CA TYR A 329 26.10 2.21 -13.14
C TYR A 329 26.55 2.38 -14.60
N SER A 330 27.75 1.90 -14.97
CA SER A 330 28.21 1.99 -16.36
C SER A 330 27.37 1.13 -17.28
N THR A 331 26.96 -0.07 -16.84
CA THR A 331 26.04 -0.95 -17.59
C THR A 331 24.71 -0.25 -17.85
N ALA A 332 24.12 0.41 -16.84
CA ALA A 332 22.90 1.20 -17.01
C ALA A 332 23.06 2.31 -18.06
N PHE A 333 24.16 3.08 -17.98
CA PHE A 333 24.41 4.17 -18.93
C PHE A 333 24.68 3.66 -20.36
N THR A 334 25.37 2.53 -20.51
CA THR A 334 25.59 1.90 -21.82
C THR A 334 24.29 1.40 -22.45
N ALA A 335 23.38 0.85 -21.64
CA ALA A 335 22.06 0.41 -22.12
C ALA A 335 21.20 1.60 -22.58
N ALA A 336 21.26 2.72 -21.86
CA ALA A 336 20.51 3.94 -22.17
C ALA A 336 21.35 5.22 -21.95
N PRO A 337 22.05 5.73 -22.98
CA PRO A 337 22.88 6.94 -22.85
C PRO A 337 22.11 8.23 -22.48
N GLY A 338 20.78 8.23 -22.62
CA GLY A 338 19.91 9.31 -22.13
C GLY A 338 19.78 9.33 -20.60
N HIS A 339 20.12 8.22 -19.92
CA HIS A 339 20.05 8.06 -18.48
C HIS A 339 21.28 8.70 -17.79
N TYR A 340 21.42 10.01 -17.94
CA TYR A 340 22.57 10.77 -17.44
C TYR A 340 22.84 10.59 -15.94
N TYR A 341 21.81 10.23 -15.15
CA TYR A 341 21.93 9.92 -13.72
C TYR A 341 22.84 8.72 -13.43
N SER A 342 22.70 7.61 -14.16
CA SER A 342 23.62 6.47 -13.96
C SER A 342 25.02 6.81 -14.45
N GLY A 343 25.11 7.55 -15.56
CA GLY A 343 26.36 8.00 -16.13
C GLY A 343 27.18 8.85 -15.14
N ILE A 344 26.58 9.89 -14.54
CA ILE A 344 27.29 10.76 -13.60
C ILE A 344 27.79 10.02 -12.36
N ASN A 345 26.99 9.08 -11.83
CA ASN A 345 27.43 8.22 -10.73
C ASN A 345 28.59 7.31 -11.15
N ALA A 346 28.52 6.68 -12.33
CA ALA A 346 29.61 5.85 -12.85
C ALA A 346 30.92 6.64 -12.95
N VAL A 347 30.92 7.79 -13.63
CA VAL A 347 32.16 8.57 -13.83
C VAL A 347 32.69 9.14 -12.52
N THR A 348 31.81 9.56 -11.60
CA THR A 348 32.23 10.00 -10.26
C THR A 348 32.99 8.89 -9.54
N LEU A 349 32.45 7.67 -9.54
CA LEU A 349 33.11 6.51 -8.93
C LEU A 349 34.39 6.11 -9.66
N MET A 350 34.46 6.25 -10.99
CA MET A 350 35.69 6.00 -11.76
C MET A 350 36.82 6.99 -11.41
N TYR A 351 36.50 8.29 -11.27
CA TYR A 351 37.48 9.28 -10.84
C TYR A 351 37.90 9.06 -9.38
N LEU A 352 36.98 8.67 -8.50
CA LEU A 352 37.31 8.28 -7.13
C LEU A 352 38.21 7.04 -7.09
N TYR A 353 37.92 6.03 -7.91
CA TYR A 353 38.76 4.83 -8.01
C TYR A 353 40.20 5.20 -8.34
N PHE A 354 40.43 6.06 -9.34
CA PHE A 354 41.77 6.55 -9.65
C PHE A 354 42.39 7.36 -8.49
N HIS A 355 41.63 8.24 -7.83
CA HIS A 355 42.12 9.04 -6.69
C HIS A 355 42.50 8.20 -5.46
N LEU A 356 41.82 7.08 -5.25
CA LEU A 356 42.03 6.20 -4.10
C LEU A 356 43.10 5.13 -4.35
N THR A 357 43.22 4.64 -5.59
CA THR A 357 44.05 3.46 -5.92
C THR A 357 45.21 3.74 -6.88
N GLU A 358 45.24 4.93 -7.49
CA GLU A 358 46.16 5.31 -8.59
C GLU A 358 46.06 4.44 -9.86
N ASP A 359 45.07 3.54 -9.94
CA ASP A 359 44.84 2.66 -11.07
C ASP A 359 43.99 3.35 -12.15
N SER A 360 44.59 3.50 -13.34
CA SER A 360 44.05 4.28 -14.46
C SER A 360 43.10 3.52 -15.39
N ARG A 361 42.71 2.27 -15.06
CA ARG A 361 41.91 1.40 -15.95
C ARG A 361 40.62 2.02 -16.48
N TYR A 362 39.99 2.93 -15.74
CA TYR A 362 38.74 3.58 -16.12
C TYR A 362 38.91 4.97 -16.72
N ASN A 363 40.13 5.50 -16.86
CA ASN A 363 40.35 6.90 -17.26
C ASN A 363 39.81 7.19 -18.68
N ALA A 364 40.00 6.25 -19.61
CA ALA A 364 39.49 6.38 -20.97
C ALA A 364 37.95 6.39 -21.00
N ASP A 365 37.32 5.45 -20.29
CA ASP A 365 35.86 5.35 -20.18
C ASP A 365 35.26 6.58 -19.49
N ALA A 366 35.86 7.02 -18.38
CA ALA A 366 35.42 8.20 -17.65
C ALA A 366 35.44 9.46 -18.53
N THR A 367 36.48 9.62 -19.36
CA THR A 367 36.60 10.74 -20.30
C THR A 367 35.51 10.67 -21.37
N ALA A 368 35.33 9.50 -22.00
CA ALA A 368 34.33 9.31 -23.05
C ALA A 368 32.89 9.50 -22.52
N MET A 369 32.57 8.89 -21.37
CA MET A 369 31.27 8.98 -20.73
C MET A 369 30.96 10.42 -20.27
N SER A 370 31.94 11.16 -19.75
CA SER A 370 31.76 12.56 -19.34
C SER A 370 31.21 13.43 -20.48
N GLY A 371 31.67 13.21 -21.71
CA GLY A 371 31.13 13.89 -22.90
C GLY A 371 29.68 13.52 -23.19
N GLY A 372 29.35 12.22 -23.15
CA GLY A 372 27.98 11.72 -23.36
C GLY A 372 26.99 12.20 -22.30
N ILE A 373 27.39 12.17 -21.03
CA ILE A 373 26.59 12.66 -19.89
C ILE A 373 26.33 14.15 -20.05
N ARG A 374 27.37 14.94 -20.38
CA ARG A 374 27.25 16.38 -20.58
C ARG A 374 26.24 16.71 -21.67
N TRP A 375 26.28 15.97 -22.78
CA TRP A 375 25.32 16.12 -23.87
C TRP A 375 23.89 15.78 -23.42
N ALA A 376 23.69 14.60 -22.83
CA ALA A 376 22.37 14.14 -22.38
C ALA A 376 21.75 15.07 -21.33
N ALA A 377 22.53 15.50 -20.32
CA ALA A 377 22.07 16.42 -19.28
C ALA A 377 21.73 17.81 -19.84
N ARG A 378 22.51 18.34 -20.80
CA ARG A 378 22.17 19.61 -21.47
C ARG A 378 20.84 19.52 -22.19
N CYS A 379 20.64 18.48 -23.02
CA CYS A 379 19.37 18.26 -23.70
C CYS A 379 18.20 18.22 -22.70
N ALA A 380 18.31 17.43 -21.62
CA ALA A 380 17.27 17.35 -20.60
C ALA A 380 16.99 18.72 -19.92
N SER A 381 18.03 19.51 -19.67
CA SER A 381 17.91 20.82 -19.03
C SER A 381 17.22 21.87 -19.90
N GLU A 382 17.45 21.84 -21.22
CA GLU A 382 16.89 22.81 -22.18
C GLU A 382 15.39 22.60 -22.43
N PHE A 383 14.93 21.36 -22.43
CA PHE A 383 13.51 21.05 -22.69
C PHE A 383 12.61 21.17 -21.45
N ASN A 384 13.12 20.85 -20.26
CA ASN A 384 12.28 20.66 -19.07
C ASN A 384 12.63 21.56 -17.87
N ASN A 385 13.63 22.44 -17.99
CA ASN A 385 14.20 23.21 -16.87
C ASN A 385 14.47 22.34 -15.62
N ASP A 386 14.97 21.13 -15.87
CA ASP A 386 15.12 20.05 -14.89
C ASP A 386 16.28 20.32 -13.91
N PHE A 387 15.97 20.33 -12.61
CA PHE A 387 16.96 20.46 -11.53
C PHE A 387 18.04 19.37 -11.61
N TRP A 388 17.66 18.11 -11.84
CA TRP A 388 18.58 16.98 -11.79
C TRP A 388 19.57 17.00 -12.95
N ALA A 389 19.11 17.41 -14.13
CA ALA A 389 19.95 17.63 -15.28
C ALA A 389 21.00 18.74 -15.01
N LYS A 390 20.59 19.87 -14.43
CA LYS A 390 21.52 20.96 -14.09
C LYS A 390 22.47 20.59 -12.95
N ALA A 391 21.98 19.88 -11.93
CA ALA A 391 22.82 19.37 -10.84
C ALA A 391 23.89 18.41 -11.38
N THR A 392 23.53 17.54 -12.32
CA THR A 392 24.45 16.63 -13.02
C THR A 392 25.55 17.40 -13.78
N LEU A 393 25.21 18.54 -14.41
CA LEU A 393 26.22 19.40 -15.04
C LEU A 393 27.17 20.00 -14.00
N GLY A 394 26.66 20.40 -12.84
CA GLY A 394 27.49 20.83 -11.70
C GLY A 394 28.40 19.73 -11.19
N ASP A 395 27.90 18.50 -11.06
CA ASP A 395 28.70 17.33 -10.67
C ASP A 395 29.84 17.07 -11.68
N LEU A 396 29.59 17.23 -12.99
CA LEU A 396 30.65 17.13 -14.01
C LEU A 396 31.71 18.23 -13.87
N GLU A 397 31.32 19.45 -13.47
CA GLU A 397 32.27 20.53 -13.18
C GLU A 397 33.13 20.21 -11.95
N VAL A 398 32.59 19.48 -10.96
CA VAL A 398 33.40 19.01 -9.80
C VAL A 398 34.49 18.06 -10.27
N LEU A 399 34.17 17.17 -11.23
CA LEU A 399 35.10 16.17 -11.74
C LEU A 399 36.15 16.75 -12.70
N THR A 400 35.75 17.68 -13.57
CA THR A 400 36.57 18.10 -14.74
C THR A 400 36.81 19.61 -14.87
N GLY A 401 36.10 20.43 -14.11
CA GLY A 401 36.05 21.88 -14.26
C GLY A 401 37.00 22.64 -13.33
N THR A 402 36.56 23.83 -12.90
CA THR A 402 37.24 24.71 -11.93
C THR A 402 36.29 25.06 -10.78
N PRO A 403 36.79 25.51 -9.61
CA PRO A 403 35.91 25.94 -8.50
C PRO A 403 34.88 27.01 -8.90
N ASP A 404 35.22 27.90 -9.84
CA ASP A 404 34.33 28.93 -10.36
C ASP A 404 33.24 28.34 -11.29
N SER A 405 33.59 27.36 -12.14
CA SER A 405 32.61 26.69 -13.00
C SER A 405 31.65 25.83 -12.18
N VAL A 406 32.14 25.14 -11.14
CA VAL A 406 31.32 24.42 -10.15
C VAL A 406 30.29 25.35 -9.50
N THR A 407 30.76 26.49 -8.98
CA THR A 407 29.90 27.48 -8.33
C THR A 407 28.83 28.00 -9.28
N THR A 408 29.19 28.24 -10.54
CA THR A 408 28.27 28.75 -11.57
C THR A 408 27.20 27.72 -11.91
N ALA A 409 27.60 26.48 -12.24
CA ALA A 409 26.69 25.41 -12.62
C ALA A 409 25.72 25.03 -11.49
N TYR A 410 26.20 24.90 -10.25
CA TYR A 410 25.29 24.60 -9.13
C TYR A 410 24.34 25.75 -8.79
N LYS A 411 24.74 27.03 -8.97
CA LYS A 411 23.79 28.15 -8.81
C LYS A 411 22.63 28.04 -9.81
N GLU A 412 22.91 27.68 -11.05
CA GLU A 412 21.87 27.48 -12.07
C GLU A 412 20.93 26.31 -11.71
N ALA A 413 21.46 25.24 -11.12
CA ALA A 413 20.66 24.14 -10.61
C ALA A 413 19.78 24.59 -9.44
N ILE A 414 20.35 25.26 -8.43
CA ILE A 414 19.65 25.69 -7.21
C ILE A 414 18.42 26.54 -7.52
N VAL A 415 18.48 27.42 -8.53
CA VAL A 415 17.35 28.25 -8.97
C VAL A 415 16.12 27.42 -9.35
N CYS A 416 16.30 26.19 -9.86
CA CYS A 416 15.19 25.31 -10.21
C CYS A 416 14.48 24.69 -8.99
N ALA A 417 15.12 24.66 -7.81
CA ALA A 417 14.66 23.93 -6.64
C ALA A 417 14.79 24.74 -5.33
N GLU A 418 14.71 26.08 -5.39
CA GLU A 418 15.02 26.97 -4.26
C GLU A 418 14.21 26.70 -2.98
N LYS A 419 13.04 26.06 -3.08
CA LYS A 419 12.16 25.75 -1.96
C LYS A 419 12.16 24.27 -1.57
N ASP A 420 12.90 23.43 -2.29
CA ASP A 420 12.93 21.99 -2.07
C ASP A 420 14.21 21.60 -1.33
N TRP A 421 14.10 21.49 0.00
CA TRP A 421 15.23 21.11 0.85
C TRP A 421 15.83 19.75 0.45
N PHE A 422 14.99 18.79 0.04
CA PHE A 422 15.45 17.43 -0.28
C PHE A 422 16.21 17.40 -1.61
N ALA A 423 15.68 18.06 -2.64
CA ALA A 423 16.36 18.19 -3.93
C ALA A 423 17.74 18.83 -3.75
N LEU A 424 17.85 19.90 -2.96
CA LEU A 424 19.11 20.59 -2.69
C LEU A 424 20.07 19.78 -1.79
N ASN A 425 19.56 19.00 -0.83
CA ASN A 425 20.40 18.20 0.06
C ASN A 425 21.02 16.96 -0.65
N SER A 426 20.43 16.49 -1.75
CA SER A 426 20.92 15.31 -2.47
C SER A 426 22.33 15.50 -3.06
N PRO A 427 22.59 16.50 -3.94
CA PRO A 427 23.96 16.77 -4.42
C PRO A 427 24.92 17.14 -3.29
N LEU A 428 24.45 17.85 -2.26
CA LEU A 428 25.28 18.18 -1.09
C LEU A 428 25.76 16.93 -0.33
N SER A 429 24.92 15.90 -0.21
CA SER A 429 25.32 14.65 0.44
C SER A 429 26.43 13.94 -0.35
N GLN A 430 26.34 13.97 -1.69
CA GLN A 430 27.40 13.48 -2.58
C GLN A 430 28.70 14.28 -2.41
N LEU A 431 28.62 15.61 -2.36
CA LEU A 431 29.78 16.47 -2.16
C LEU A 431 30.46 16.23 -0.80
N ARG A 432 29.68 15.96 0.26
CA ARG A 432 30.23 15.60 1.58
C ARG A 432 30.98 14.28 1.53
N LEU A 433 30.46 13.28 0.81
CA LEU A 433 31.17 12.02 0.58
C LEU A 433 32.53 12.26 -0.10
N LEU A 434 32.56 13.12 -1.13
CA LEU A 434 33.80 13.48 -1.83
C LEU A 434 34.77 14.23 -0.91
N ASN A 435 34.25 15.09 -0.04
CA ASN A 435 35.02 15.84 0.95
C ASN A 435 35.68 14.90 1.98
N ASP A 436 34.94 13.92 2.49
CA ASP A 436 35.44 12.94 3.47
C ASP A 436 36.60 12.11 2.90
N LEU A 437 36.64 11.91 1.57
CA LEU A 437 37.71 11.22 0.85
C LEU A 437 38.84 12.15 0.36
N GLY A 438 38.76 13.45 0.66
CA GLY A 438 39.73 14.45 0.22
C GLY A 438 39.80 14.61 -1.31
N PHE A 439 38.73 14.29 -2.03
CA PHE A 439 38.69 14.36 -3.49
C PHE A 439 38.51 15.81 -3.94
N ARG A 440 39.50 16.37 -4.67
CA ARG A 440 39.46 17.73 -5.25
C ARG A 440 38.91 18.79 -4.27
N PRO A 441 39.62 19.07 -3.17
CA PRO A 441 39.08 19.85 -2.04
C PRO A 441 38.55 21.23 -2.45
N ASP A 442 39.23 21.94 -3.35
CA ASP A 442 38.80 23.28 -3.80
C ASP A 442 37.48 23.24 -4.59
N HIS A 443 37.32 22.25 -5.48
CA HIS A 443 36.10 22.04 -6.27
C HIS A 443 34.92 21.67 -5.38
N VAL A 444 35.14 20.69 -4.48
CA VAL A 444 34.11 20.21 -3.57
C VAL A 444 33.68 21.29 -2.58
N ALA A 445 34.64 22.04 -2.01
CA ALA A 445 34.34 23.16 -1.12
C ALA A 445 33.51 24.26 -1.81
N ALA A 446 33.80 24.56 -3.08
CA ALA A 446 33.01 25.50 -3.87
C ALA A 446 31.56 25.03 -4.05
N GLY A 447 31.35 23.74 -4.34
CA GLY A 447 30.03 23.13 -4.43
C GLY A 447 29.26 23.15 -3.10
N ILE A 448 29.90 22.71 -2.01
CA ILE A 448 29.29 22.69 -0.66
C ILE A 448 28.81 24.09 -0.29
N LYS A 449 29.68 25.10 -0.47
CA LYS A 449 29.36 26.51 -0.18
C LYS A 449 28.16 27.02 -0.98
N ALA A 450 27.98 26.58 -2.23
CA ALA A 450 26.85 26.99 -3.06
C ALA A 450 25.50 26.49 -2.50
N PHE A 451 25.44 25.21 -2.06
CA PHE A 451 24.23 24.62 -1.50
C PHE A 451 23.94 25.08 -0.06
N GLU A 452 24.94 25.11 0.82
CA GLU A 452 24.74 25.44 2.24
C GLU A 452 24.16 26.84 2.45
N ARG A 453 24.60 27.82 1.64
CA ARG A 453 24.07 29.19 1.69
C ARG A 453 22.56 29.25 1.42
N ASN A 454 22.04 28.35 0.59
CA ASN A 454 20.62 28.28 0.26
C ASN A 454 19.85 27.42 1.27
N LEU A 455 20.40 26.26 1.67
CA LEU A 455 19.79 25.39 2.68
C LEU A 455 19.65 26.07 4.04
N GLN A 456 20.57 26.96 4.45
CA GLN A 456 20.45 27.77 5.67
C GLN A 456 19.19 28.66 5.69
N ARG A 457 18.64 29.00 4.52
CA ARG A 457 17.43 29.81 4.38
C ARG A 457 16.16 28.97 4.40
N LEU A 458 16.29 27.65 4.26
CA LEU A 458 15.19 26.70 4.27
C LEU A 458 15.03 26.10 5.66
N LYS A 459 13.78 25.95 6.09
CA LYS A 459 13.47 25.11 7.25
C LYS A 459 13.69 23.66 6.83
N ARG A 460 14.63 22.98 7.49
CA ARG A 460 14.75 21.53 7.38
C ARG A 460 13.38 20.92 7.68
N PRO A 461 12.83 20.04 6.82
CA PRO A 461 11.64 19.26 7.11
C PRO A 461 11.85 18.59 8.47
N THR A 462 11.08 19.05 9.44
CA THR A 462 11.44 19.14 10.85
C THR A 462 11.81 17.81 11.49
N GLU A 463 12.88 17.86 12.30
CA GLU A 463 12.95 17.20 13.61
C GLU A 463 11.67 17.51 14.39
N THR A 464 10.61 16.75 14.11
CA THR A 464 9.38 16.76 14.91
C THR A 464 9.67 15.98 16.18
N TRP A 465 9.10 16.43 17.30
CA TRP A 465 9.06 15.61 18.51
C TRP A 465 8.50 14.22 18.14
N GLN A 466 9.25 13.17 18.48
CA GLN A 466 8.89 11.78 18.25
C GLN A 466 8.61 11.14 19.62
N PRO A 467 7.49 10.41 19.77
CA PRO A 467 7.24 9.68 20.99
C PRO A 467 8.28 8.57 21.17
N ARG A 468 8.65 8.31 22.43
CA ARG A 468 9.44 7.14 22.80
C ARG A 468 8.67 5.84 22.53
N GLN A 469 7.39 5.82 22.90
CA GLN A 469 6.42 4.77 22.53
C GLN A 469 5.03 5.37 22.32
N VAL A 470 4.21 4.66 21.55
CA VAL A 470 2.80 4.99 21.31
C VAL A 470 1.91 3.98 22.02
N LEU A 471 1.20 4.42 23.04
CA LEU A 471 0.24 3.64 23.83
C LEU A 471 -1.12 3.72 23.12
N LEU A 472 -1.53 2.62 22.51
CA LEU A 472 -2.78 2.50 21.77
C LEU A 472 -3.81 1.79 22.63
N PHE A 473 -5.05 2.28 22.68
CA PHE A 473 -6.12 1.62 23.45
C PHE A 473 -7.39 1.36 22.63
N SER A 474 -8.02 0.22 22.91
CA SER A 474 -9.40 -0.08 22.56
C SER A 474 -9.99 -1.05 23.57
N GLY A 475 -11.22 -0.81 24.01
CA GLY A 475 -11.85 -1.70 24.97
C GLY A 475 -13.37 -1.57 25.02
N HIS A 476 -13.97 -2.32 25.94
CA HIS A 476 -15.42 -2.26 26.14
C HIS A 476 -15.84 -0.93 26.75
N MET A 477 -16.98 -0.44 26.26
CA MET A 477 -17.74 0.57 26.97
C MET A 477 -18.38 -0.02 28.22
N VAL A 478 -18.62 0.80 29.25
CA VAL A 478 -19.48 0.37 30.37
C VAL A 478 -20.86 0.04 29.83
N ASP A 479 -21.41 -1.08 30.30
CA ASP A 479 -22.69 -1.58 29.84
C ASP A 479 -23.83 -0.58 30.13
N ALA A 480 -24.78 -0.49 29.19
CA ALA A 480 -26.04 0.18 29.43
C ALA A 480 -26.84 -0.57 30.51
N PRO A 481 -27.68 0.12 31.31
CA PRO A 481 -28.43 -0.49 32.42
C PRO A 481 -29.27 -1.72 32.06
N ASP A 482 -29.69 -1.82 30.80
CA ASP A 482 -30.61 -2.83 30.26
C ASP A 482 -29.91 -3.92 29.43
N ARG A 483 -28.58 -4.00 29.46
CA ARG A 483 -27.85 -5.00 28.68
C ARG A 483 -28.13 -6.43 29.16
N ALA A 484 -28.63 -7.28 28.26
CA ALA A 484 -29.01 -8.66 28.57
C ALA A 484 -27.84 -9.56 28.99
N THR A 485 -26.65 -9.38 28.41
CA THR A 485 -25.42 -10.11 28.78
C THR A 485 -24.32 -9.10 29.13
N PRO A 486 -24.01 -8.91 30.43
CA PRO A 486 -22.99 -7.96 30.86
C PRO A 486 -21.59 -8.34 30.39
N ARG A 487 -20.80 -7.36 29.95
CA ARG A 487 -19.40 -7.50 29.50
C ARG A 487 -18.46 -6.60 30.27
N PHE A 488 -18.90 -5.39 30.61
CA PHE A 488 -18.21 -4.45 31.49
C PHE A 488 -19.22 -3.67 32.35
N PRO A 489 -19.67 -4.27 33.47
CA PRO A 489 -20.62 -3.64 34.39
C PRO A 489 -20.05 -2.44 35.14
N LEU A 490 -20.91 -1.53 35.60
CA LEU A 490 -20.53 -0.32 36.33
C LEU A 490 -19.77 -0.62 37.64
N ASP A 491 -20.11 -1.68 38.37
CA ASP A 491 -19.43 -2.07 39.62
C ASP A 491 -18.00 -2.60 39.40
N LYS A 492 -17.61 -2.85 38.14
CA LYS A 492 -16.27 -3.32 37.77
C LYS A 492 -15.32 -2.20 37.33
N VAL A 493 -15.79 -0.95 37.28
CA VAL A 493 -14.98 0.21 36.85
C VAL A 493 -13.72 0.36 37.67
N ALA A 494 -13.80 0.25 39.00
CA ALA A 494 -12.63 0.38 39.88
C ALA A 494 -11.56 -0.71 39.64
N ILE A 495 -11.99 -1.93 39.27
CA ILE A 495 -11.07 -3.02 38.91
C ILE A 495 -10.36 -2.69 37.59
N ALA A 496 -11.11 -2.24 36.58
CA ALA A 496 -10.53 -1.83 35.31
C ALA A 496 -9.57 -0.62 35.45
N GLU A 497 -9.88 0.35 36.31
CA GLU A 497 -9.00 1.48 36.64
C GLU A 497 -7.66 1.00 37.21
N ALA A 498 -7.69 0.08 38.18
CA ALA A 498 -6.48 -0.47 38.77
C ALA A 498 -5.63 -1.28 37.76
N GLU A 499 -6.26 -2.12 36.95
CA GLU A 499 -5.56 -2.97 35.98
C GLU A 499 -4.99 -2.18 34.79
N ILE A 500 -5.71 -1.16 34.30
CA ILE A 500 -5.20 -0.26 33.25
C ILE A 500 -4.03 0.58 33.80
N ALA A 501 -4.15 1.09 35.03
CA ALA A 501 -3.06 1.81 35.67
C ALA A 501 -1.80 0.94 35.81
N LYS A 502 -1.96 -0.29 36.29
CA LYS A 502 -0.86 -1.26 36.41
C LYS A 502 -0.22 -1.57 35.05
N ALA A 503 -1.03 -1.83 34.02
CA ALA A 503 -0.52 -2.06 32.67
C ALA A 503 0.31 -0.88 32.14
N LEU A 504 -0.11 0.35 32.42
CA LEU A 504 0.64 1.55 32.04
C LEU A 504 1.95 1.70 32.83
N ASP A 505 1.96 1.32 34.11
CA ASP A 505 3.17 1.31 34.94
C ASP A 505 4.17 0.25 34.47
N ASP A 506 3.71 -0.95 34.14
CA ASP A 506 4.53 -2.04 33.58
C ASP A 506 5.15 -1.64 32.22
N LEU A 507 4.44 -0.83 31.43
CA LEU A 507 4.94 -0.23 30.19
C LEU A 507 5.83 1.01 30.42
N GLY A 508 5.97 1.46 31.67
CA GLY A 508 6.74 2.63 32.06
C GLY A 508 6.23 3.92 31.41
N ALA A 509 4.91 4.08 31.28
CA ALA A 509 4.27 5.21 30.60
C ALA A 509 4.66 6.58 31.21
N GLY A 510 5.05 7.55 30.39
CA GLY A 510 5.51 8.86 30.86
C GLY A 510 5.42 10.01 29.84
N PRO A 511 5.99 11.19 30.14
CA PRO A 511 5.79 12.43 29.37
C PRO A 511 6.38 12.44 27.95
N ASP A 512 7.28 11.51 27.66
CA ASP A 512 7.87 11.32 26.33
C ASP A 512 7.05 10.36 25.45
N ASP A 513 5.92 9.85 25.95
CA ASP A 513 5.05 8.91 25.24
C ASP A 513 3.81 9.62 24.66
N LEU A 514 3.17 8.96 23.68
CA LEU A 514 1.91 9.39 23.08
C LEU A 514 0.83 8.33 23.34
N ALA A 515 -0.36 8.75 23.80
CA ALA A 515 -1.53 7.90 23.97
C ALA A 515 -2.61 8.20 22.91
N LEU A 516 -3.13 7.16 22.27
CA LEU A 516 -4.20 7.22 21.26
C LEU A 516 -5.41 6.38 21.71
N THR A 517 -6.60 6.99 21.74
CA THR A 517 -7.87 6.36 22.14
C THR A 517 -9.05 7.17 21.58
N GLN A 518 -10.25 6.57 21.51
CA GLN A 518 -11.45 7.30 21.05
C GLN A 518 -12.05 8.17 22.16
N GLY A 519 -11.84 7.81 23.43
CA GLY A 519 -12.44 8.49 24.58
C GLY A 519 -13.92 8.12 24.82
N ALA A 520 -14.33 6.90 24.48
CA ALA A 520 -15.65 6.37 24.82
C ALA A 520 -15.80 6.10 26.33
N SER A 521 -17.03 6.05 26.83
CA SER A 521 -17.33 5.73 28.24
C SER A 521 -16.84 4.34 28.61
N GLY A 522 -16.16 4.17 29.74
CA GLY A 522 -15.52 2.91 30.12
C GLY A 522 -14.03 2.89 29.82
N GLY A 523 -13.55 1.82 29.17
CA GLY A 523 -12.12 1.54 29.07
C GLY A 523 -11.32 2.68 28.45
N ASP A 524 -11.82 3.29 27.38
CA ASP A 524 -11.15 4.38 26.67
C ASP A 524 -10.92 5.62 27.56
N LEU A 525 -11.95 6.08 28.29
CA LEU A 525 -11.80 7.21 29.22
C LEU A 525 -10.95 6.85 30.45
N ILE A 526 -11.08 5.63 30.99
CA ILE A 526 -10.22 5.17 32.09
C ILE A 526 -8.74 5.20 31.68
N PHE A 527 -8.44 4.70 30.47
CA PHE A 527 -7.10 4.73 29.91
C PHE A 527 -6.60 6.16 29.67
N ALA A 528 -7.43 7.03 29.09
CA ALA A 528 -7.11 8.43 28.86
C ALA A 528 -6.73 9.16 30.15
N GLU A 529 -7.53 8.98 31.21
CA GLU A 529 -7.29 9.58 32.53
C GLU A 529 -5.99 9.04 33.15
N ALA A 530 -5.77 7.74 33.09
CA ALA A 530 -4.56 7.10 33.62
C ALA A 530 -3.29 7.55 32.87
N CYS A 531 -3.37 7.80 31.56
CA CYS A 531 -2.29 8.38 30.76
C CYS A 531 -2.00 9.83 31.18
N LEU A 532 -3.04 10.67 31.27
CA LEU A 532 -2.90 12.06 31.69
C LEU A 532 -2.32 12.20 33.11
N ALA A 533 -2.68 11.29 34.02
CA ALA A 533 -2.13 11.25 35.38
C ALA A 533 -0.61 10.98 35.40
N ARG A 534 -0.06 10.34 34.36
CA ARG A 534 1.37 10.05 34.17
C ARG A 534 2.08 11.08 33.29
N GLY A 535 1.40 12.16 32.91
CA GLY A 535 1.94 13.19 32.03
C GLY A 535 2.08 12.77 30.57
N VAL A 536 1.55 11.61 30.19
CA VAL A 536 1.56 11.13 28.80
C VAL A 536 0.78 12.10 27.93
N LYS A 537 1.31 12.41 26.73
CA LYS A 537 0.58 13.24 25.77
C LYS A 537 -0.59 12.45 25.20
N LEU A 538 -1.79 12.99 25.29
CA LEU A 538 -3.02 12.32 24.85
C LEU A 538 -3.58 12.95 23.59
N GLN A 539 -3.95 12.12 22.61
CA GLN A 539 -4.72 12.51 21.43
C GLN A 539 -5.99 11.66 21.34
N LEU A 540 -7.15 12.32 21.43
CA LEU A 540 -8.43 11.67 21.15
C LEU A 540 -8.67 11.63 19.64
N MET A 541 -9.11 10.48 19.13
CA MET A 541 -9.40 10.25 17.70
C MET A 541 -10.76 9.59 17.55
N GLN A 542 -11.72 10.28 16.93
CA GLN A 542 -13.15 9.95 17.01
C GLN A 542 -13.76 9.65 15.64
N PRO A 543 -14.72 8.69 15.55
CA PRO A 543 -15.41 8.34 14.32
C PRO A 543 -16.40 9.40 13.84
N PHE A 544 -16.87 10.27 14.73
CA PHE A 544 -17.92 11.25 14.48
C PHE A 544 -17.52 12.62 15.04
N PRO A 545 -18.15 13.71 14.56
CA PRO A 545 -18.08 15.00 15.23
C PRO A 545 -18.50 14.86 16.70
N GLU A 546 -17.86 15.65 17.57
CA GLU A 546 -18.00 15.51 19.03
C GLU A 546 -19.44 15.42 19.54
N PRO A 547 -20.43 16.21 19.08
CA PRO A 547 -21.81 16.09 19.59
C PRO A 547 -22.41 14.70 19.37
N GLU A 548 -22.22 14.14 18.17
CA GLU A 548 -22.69 12.80 17.83
C GLU A 548 -21.88 11.73 18.59
N PHE A 549 -20.57 11.93 18.75
CA PHE A 549 -19.74 11.01 19.53
C PHE A 549 -20.18 10.94 20.99
N ILE A 550 -20.52 12.08 21.61
CA ILE A 550 -21.01 12.11 22.99
C ILE A 550 -22.33 11.33 23.10
N GLU A 551 -23.27 11.53 22.17
CA GLU A 551 -24.56 10.84 22.18
C GLU A 551 -24.42 9.32 22.01
N ARG A 552 -23.50 8.87 21.16
CA ARG A 552 -23.35 7.45 20.81
C ARG A 552 -22.38 6.68 21.70
N SER A 553 -21.34 7.33 22.20
CA SER A 553 -20.18 6.66 22.79
C SER A 553 -19.88 7.10 24.22
N VAL A 554 -20.55 8.12 24.74
CA VAL A 554 -20.32 8.61 26.12
C VAL A 554 -21.60 8.55 26.94
N ALA A 555 -22.68 9.13 26.43
CA ALA A 555 -23.97 9.28 27.09
C ALA A 555 -24.73 7.96 27.40
N PRO A 556 -24.64 6.89 26.59
CA PRO A 556 -25.45 5.68 26.82
C PRO A 556 -25.03 4.87 28.06
N ALA A 557 -23.83 5.07 28.58
CA ALA A 557 -23.33 4.34 29.74
C ALA A 557 -23.90 4.89 31.07
N ALA A 558 -24.17 4.00 32.02
CA ALA A 558 -24.51 4.39 33.37
C ALA A 558 -23.32 5.06 34.08
N GLY A 559 -23.57 6.14 34.84
CA GLY A 559 -22.54 6.85 35.62
C GLY A 559 -22.27 8.28 35.15
N ASP A 560 -21.16 8.87 35.59
CA ASP A 560 -20.77 10.27 35.38
C ASP A 560 -19.85 10.48 34.16
N TRP A 561 -19.94 9.59 33.16
CA TRP A 561 -19.03 9.55 32.00
C TRP A 561 -18.95 10.85 31.19
N ARG A 562 -20.04 11.62 31.09
CA ARG A 562 -20.02 12.95 30.44
C ARG A 562 -19.09 13.90 31.16
N SER A 563 -19.14 13.95 32.49
CA SER A 563 -18.27 14.80 33.30
C SER A 563 -16.81 14.38 33.16
N ARG A 564 -16.54 13.06 33.19
CA ARG A 564 -15.20 12.48 32.95
C ARG A 564 -14.65 12.85 31.57
N PHE A 565 -15.47 12.72 30.52
CA PHE A 565 -15.11 13.11 29.16
C PHE A 565 -14.68 14.58 29.07
N TYR A 566 -15.48 15.50 29.61
CA TYR A 566 -15.14 16.93 29.61
C TYR A 566 -13.88 17.23 30.44
N ALA A 567 -13.65 16.51 31.55
CA ALA A 567 -12.45 16.65 32.36
C ALA A 567 -11.18 16.20 31.60
N VAL A 568 -11.25 15.10 30.83
CA VAL A 568 -10.18 14.67 29.93
C VAL A 568 -9.95 15.70 28.84
N LYS A 569 -11.02 16.15 28.16
CA LYS A 569 -10.95 17.13 27.07
C LYS A 569 -10.27 18.44 27.51
N ALA A 570 -10.58 18.92 28.71
CA ALA A 570 -9.98 20.15 29.26
C ALA A 570 -8.46 20.07 29.45
N LYS A 571 -7.88 18.86 29.48
CA LYS A 571 -6.44 18.62 29.66
C LYS A 571 -5.70 18.30 28.35
N LEU A 572 -6.40 18.23 27.22
CA LEU A 572 -5.77 17.92 25.94
C LEU A 572 -4.90 19.10 25.46
N THR A 573 -3.72 18.79 24.95
CA THR A 573 -2.83 19.78 24.32
C THR A 573 -3.17 20.05 22.86
N GLN A 574 -3.94 19.16 22.23
CA GLN A 574 -4.49 19.28 20.88
C GLN A 574 -5.97 18.94 20.90
N PRO A 575 -6.79 19.53 20.01
CA PRO A 575 -8.20 19.16 19.94
C PRO A 575 -8.38 17.68 19.60
N ALA A 576 -9.48 17.09 20.05
CA ALA A 576 -9.89 15.77 19.58
C ALA A 576 -10.01 15.80 18.05
N LEU A 577 -9.40 14.82 17.39
CA LEU A 577 -9.46 14.71 15.94
C LEU A 577 -10.72 13.90 15.58
N CYS A 578 -11.55 14.45 14.71
CA CYS A 578 -12.59 13.68 14.06
C CYS A 578 -12.02 13.02 12.80
N MET A 579 -12.50 11.83 12.49
CA MET A 579 -12.21 11.19 11.21
C MET A 579 -12.52 12.17 10.06
N PRO A 580 -11.58 12.41 9.14
CA PRO A 580 -11.75 13.39 8.08
C PRO A 580 -12.93 13.01 7.17
N THR A 581 -13.81 13.98 6.89
CA THR A 581 -14.90 13.81 5.91
C THR A 581 -14.37 13.50 4.52
N GLU A 582 -13.14 13.92 4.23
CA GLU A 582 -12.39 13.67 3.00
C GLU A 582 -12.04 12.20 2.80
N LEU A 583 -12.17 11.35 3.82
CA LEU A 583 -12.08 9.90 3.65
C LEU A 583 -13.33 9.31 2.97
N GLY A 584 -14.40 10.08 2.77
CA GLY A 584 -15.63 9.64 2.11
C GLY A 584 -16.48 8.68 2.96
N VAL A 585 -17.57 8.18 2.36
CA VAL A 585 -18.51 7.25 3.01
C VAL A 585 -17.86 5.87 3.17
N ALA A 586 -17.83 5.37 4.40
CA ALA A 586 -17.16 4.11 4.72
C ALA A 586 -17.95 2.88 4.21
N ALA A 587 -17.25 1.92 3.60
CA ALA A 587 -17.78 0.58 3.35
C ALA A 587 -17.76 -0.33 4.61
N ARG A 588 -17.14 0.15 5.69
CA ARG A 588 -17.01 -0.53 7.00
C ARG A 588 -17.80 0.22 8.07
N ASN A 589 -18.00 -0.42 9.22
CA ASN A 589 -18.56 0.26 10.38
C ASN A 589 -17.66 1.46 10.79
N PRO A 590 -18.21 2.66 11.08
CA PRO A 590 -17.41 3.84 11.42
C PRO A 590 -16.46 3.65 12.63
N PHE A 591 -16.85 2.87 13.63
CA PHE A 591 -16.02 2.56 14.80
C PHE A 591 -14.83 1.67 14.44
N GLU A 592 -15.06 0.67 13.58
CA GLU A 592 -14.02 -0.22 13.06
C GLU A 592 -12.99 0.57 12.25
N ARG A 593 -13.48 1.43 11.36
CA ARG A 593 -12.65 2.34 10.58
C ARG A 593 -11.82 3.26 11.47
N CYS A 594 -12.40 3.75 12.56
CA CYS A 594 -11.69 4.59 13.51
C CYS A 594 -10.59 3.81 14.23
N ASN A 595 -10.86 2.58 14.69
CA ASN A 595 -9.83 1.71 15.27
C ASN A 595 -8.64 1.49 14.31
N LEU A 596 -8.90 1.23 13.02
CA LEU A 596 -7.84 1.14 12.01
C LEU A 596 -7.09 2.47 11.87
N TRP A 597 -7.79 3.60 11.87
CA TRP A 597 -7.18 4.92 11.81
C TRP A 597 -6.26 5.22 13.01
N LEU A 598 -6.66 4.85 14.23
CA LEU A 598 -5.79 4.94 15.40
C LEU A 598 -4.55 4.06 15.25
N LEU A 599 -4.71 2.79 14.84
CA LEU A 599 -3.62 1.85 14.64
C LEU A 599 -2.63 2.37 13.60
N TYR A 600 -3.11 2.77 12.43
CA TYR A 600 -2.29 3.27 11.35
C TYR A 600 -1.58 4.57 11.73
N THR A 601 -2.23 5.43 12.51
CA THR A 601 -1.60 6.63 13.10
C THR A 601 -0.47 6.26 14.06
N ALA A 602 -0.66 5.24 14.90
CA ALA A 602 0.39 4.73 15.78
C ALA A 602 1.59 4.18 14.99
N LEU A 603 1.32 3.39 13.94
CA LEU A 603 2.34 2.77 13.10
C LEU A 603 3.20 3.78 12.32
N THR A 604 2.74 5.02 12.15
CA THR A 604 3.52 6.09 11.51
C THR A 604 4.80 6.45 12.27
N TYR A 605 4.86 6.13 13.56
CA TYR A 605 5.98 6.37 14.46
C TYR A 605 6.97 5.20 14.54
N GLY A 606 6.64 4.07 13.87
CA GLY A 606 7.41 2.83 13.89
C GLY A 606 6.66 1.69 14.59
N PRO A 607 6.49 0.51 13.97
CA PRO A 607 5.77 -0.61 14.57
C PRO A 607 6.38 -1.08 15.91
N GLU A 608 7.69 -0.97 16.06
CA GLU A 608 8.44 -1.31 17.27
C GLU A 608 8.11 -0.42 18.49
N LYS A 609 7.51 0.75 18.24
CA LYS A 609 7.11 1.72 19.28
C LYS A 609 5.67 1.55 19.75
N VAL A 610 4.85 0.78 19.04
CA VAL A 610 3.42 0.66 19.34
C VAL A 610 3.18 -0.36 20.44
N ARG A 611 2.57 0.06 21.55
CA ARG A 611 2.12 -0.81 22.65
C ARG A 611 0.61 -0.76 22.71
N PHE A 612 -0.06 -1.86 22.44
CA PHE A 612 -1.52 -1.91 22.47
C PHE A 612 -2.02 -2.46 23.80
N VAL A 613 -2.87 -1.71 24.47
CA VAL A 613 -3.57 -2.13 25.69
C VAL A 613 -5.04 -2.30 25.35
N CYS A 614 -5.64 -3.44 25.67
CA CYS A 614 -7.06 -3.65 25.42
C CYS A 614 -7.79 -4.25 26.62
N LEU A 615 -8.97 -3.70 26.92
CA LEU A 615 -9.90 -4.22 27.92
C LEU A 615 -11.03 -4.96 27.20
N TRP A 616 -10.92 -6.28 27.09
CA TRP A 616 -11.77 -7.08 26.21
C TRP A 616 -12.02 -8.49 26.75
N ASN A 617 -13.23 -9.00 26.56
CA ASN A 617 -13.68 -10.30 27.07
C ASN A 617 -13.32 -11.50 26.14
N GLY A 618 -12.53 -11.30 25.10
CA GLY A 618 -12.20 -12.38 24.16
C GLY A 618 -13.31 -12.79 23.18
N GLY A 619 -14.49 -12.18 23.26
CA GLY A 619 -15.65 -12.51 22.41
C GLY A 619 -15.83 -11.56 21.22
N GLY A 620 -16.51 -12.03 20.16
CA GLY A 620 -17.02 -11.15 19.10
C GLY A 620 -18.01 -10.12 19.69
N GLY A 621 -17.98 -8.89 19.21
CA GLY A 621 -18.94 -7.87 19.66
C GLY A 621 -20.36 -8.17 19.17
N ASP A 622 -21.38 -7.73 19.90
CA ASP A 622 -22.80 -7.80 19.50
C ASP A 622 -23.16 -6.80 18.36
N GLY A 623 -22.15 -6.16 17.77
CA GLY A 623 -22.25 -5.25 16.63
C GLY A 623 -20.98 -5.29 15.78
N PRO A 624 -21.04 -4.90 14.49
CA PRO A 624 -19.88 -4.96 13.60
C PRO A 624 -18.83 -3.91 14.02
N GLY A 625 -17.58 -4.33 14.28
CA GLY A 625 -16.45 -3.42 14.53
C GLY A 625 -15.80 -3.47 15.93
N GLY A 626 -15.53 -4.68 16.46
CA GLY A 626 -15.04 -4.86 17.84
C GLY A 626 -13.51 -4.83 18.03
N THR A 627 -13.09 -4.67 19.29
CA THR A 627 -11.70 -4.76 19.78
C THR A 627 -10.96 -6.03 19.32
N ALA A 628 -11.69 -7.11 19.02
CA ALA A 628 -11.16 -8.36 18.47
C ALA A 628 -10.32 -8.17 17.20
N GLN A 629 -10.82 -7.40 16.23
CA GLN A 629 -10.12 -7.16 14.96
C GLN A 629 -8.88 -6.31 15.15
N MET A 630 -8.95 -5.32 16.06
CA MET A 630 -7.79 -4.51 16.42
C MET A 630 -6.69 -5.34 17.09
N VAL A 631 -7.07 -6.28 17.97
CA VAL A 631 -6.14 -7.26 18.55
C VAL A 631 -5.47 -8.09 17.46
N GLU A 632 -6.22 -8.58 16.48
CA GLU A 632 -5.67 -9.39 15.38
C GLU A 632 -4.67 -8.61 14.53
N GLU A 633 -5.05 -7.40 14.09
CA GLU A 633 -4.18 -6.54 13.27
C GLU A 633 -2.91 -6.09 14.02
N VAL A 634 -3.03 -5.73 15.31
CA VAL A 634 -1.85 -5.38 16.12
C VAL A 634 -0.95 -6.59 16.33
N LYS A 635 -1.51 -7.77 16.62
CA LYS A 635 -0.72 -9.01 16.78
C LYS A 635 0.06 -9.34 15.52
N LYS A 636 -0.58 -9.20 14.35
CA LYS A 636 0.04 -9.45 13.04
C LYS A 636 1.20 -8.49 12.75
N ARG A 637 1.09 -7.23 13.15
CA ARG A 637 2.04 -6.16 12.78
C ARG A 637 3.15 -5.90 13.80
N THR A 638 2.84 -6.03 15.08
CA THR A 638 3.75 -5.64 16.19
C THR A 638 3.96 -6.77 17.19
N GLY A 639 2.96 -7.63 17.40
CA GLY A 639 2.95 -8.66 18.43
C GLY A 639 2.83 -8.13 19.87
N GLN A 640 2.79 -6.81 20.09
CA GLN A 640 2.88 -6.19 21.41
C GLN A 640 1.50 -5.82 21.96
N VAL A 641 0.80 -6.82 22.49
CA VAL A 641 -0.55 -6.68 23.04
C VAL A 641 -0.59 -7.00 24.53
N VAL A 642 -1.02 -6.02 25.33
CA VAL A 642 -1.42 -6.17 26.73
C VAL A 642 -2.93 -6.38 26.77
N TRP A 643 -3.35 -7.63 26.90
CA TRP A 643 -4.76 -8.00 26.93
C TRP A 643 -5.26 -8.14 28.36
N LEU A 644 -6.12 -7.22 28.77
CA LEU A 644 -6.84 -7.22 30.03
C LEU A 644 -8.15 -8.00 29.84
N ASP A 645 -8.09 -9.32 30.06
CA ASP A 645 -9.24 -10.23 29.86
C ASP A 645 -10.28 -10.06 30.96
N THR A 646 -11.38 -9.38 30.64
CA THR A 646 -12.42 -9.06 31.63
C THR A 646 -13.05 -10.28 32.29
N ARG A 647 -12.97 -11.47 31.66
CA ARG A 647 -13.47 -12.74 32.23
C ARG A 647 -12.56 -13.31 33.34
N LYS A 648 -11.34 -12.80 33.43
CA LYS A 648 -10.34 -13.20 34.44
C LYS A 648 -10.18 -12.16 35.54
N LEU A 649 -10.51 -10.91 35.23
CA LEU A 649 -10.41 -9.80 36.15
C LEU A 649 -11.58 -9.76 37.16
N TRP A 650 -12.74 -10.31 36.80
CA TRP A 650 -13.90 -10.45 37.67
C TRP A 650 -14.82 -11.61 37.31
#